data_AF-A0A0Q8I745-F1
#
_entry.id   AF-A0A0Q8I745-F1
#
_cell.length_a   1.000
_cell.length_b   1.000
_cell.length_c   1.000
_cell.angle_alpha   90.00
_cell.angle_beta   90.00
_cell.angle_gamma   90.00
#
_symmetry.space_group_name_H-M   'P 1'
#
loop_
_entity.id
_entity.type
_entity.pdbx_description
1 polymer ?
#
loop_
_entity_poly.entity_id
_entity_poly.type
_entity_poly.pdbx_seq_one_letter_code
_entity_poly.pdbx_strand_id
1 'polypeptide(L)'
;MSQAVADGGTRAVGVSAAMLQQKAADLVASKRPERALVLRAKPEWSGGDLKVGNRAVRVVAGVSQLAIIDFLTGMGADEYALILTDRSRSDLGEAVLSRVFKNDIQLPDEWQAIPRLFDAREVSRELRRLDWAATALLDHQPVGGWPNSAEVTISDGFAIGALLNAMLGQPDLSADIDSTVLMSALGQVDARSRWAATDPALRRHLIDWVDTAIGAAGALALKIAQKAELMAPLAVALVLDVLWPDDGSSPDEEQVAARVRIERYIGESPVRVDAAKAASRIAKAIVLRAGSDGGDVPVAIKQAEALLADVSWPAGAERSAVLPQGYRACVRALANALENGGDVEAALVEIHRHRDRAVSTAPEMAVRLHRWLHTDEPATTLLADDLELQVRDGAWVDAALGAIWSGSGDSVVSDAYSSLAEKVRARRARRDAKAAGRLDQVLTNGPVAALGESPIGVERILGDVVAPWRNNGVLLVVLDGFSSAIATSLAADITRIGLVEFVPEASKHRFGAVAALPSLTNISRASLFCGQVTKGAGEDERRGLAKAFPGAKTFHKDGLRAPAGAALPAEVVSAIAADAKSVPVVGVVINAIDDAVHKNDVADWEWGFDQLAPLRALLDAAVNARRTVVITSDHGHVVERSTEALAAAGADARWRAPGAPVAEGEVTVSGPRVVAEGGSAVLLWREDAHFGPRRAGYHGGASLAEITVPVLVFQPATALAASADGWVQAPPQTPAWWNDPVLTASVAPIPKHKARKKARSADASEGLFSVEEASRQQAPSPTTDLVAALLESAPYASQRAMAGRRALPDDQVEVFVREIVDRGFRAHRDTVAAAVAVPGANIGQVLAAVKRLLNIDGYDVLSLDNDGVTYKIDEALLRDQFGLRGR
;
A
#
# COMPACT_ATOMS: atom_id res chain seq x y z
N MET A 1 17.53 36.32 -61.25
CA MET A 1 18.44 35.37 -61.93
C MET A 1 19.44 34.90 -60.88
N SER A 2 19.59 33.64 -60.50
CA SER A 2 18.99 32.38 -60.94
C SER A 2 18.89 31.51 -59.68
N GLN A 3 17.69 31.04 -59.35
CA GLN A 3 17.51 29.97 -58.36
C GLN A 3 18.20 28.72 -58.89
N ALA A 4 19.20 28.23 -58.19
CA ALA A 4 19.64 26.85 -58.33
C ALA A 4 18.58 25.98 -57.65
N VAL A 5 17.67 25.44 -58.46
CA VAL A 5 16.81 24.33 -58.05
C VAL A 5 17.74 23.18 -57.69
N ALA A 6 17.85 22.87 -56.39
CA ALA A 6 18.43 21.63 -55.95
C ALA A 6 17.53 20.51 -56.50
N ASP A 7 18.04 19.80 -57.50
CA ASP A 7 17.37 18.62 -58.05
C ASP A 7 17.37 17.57 -56.93
N GLY A 8 16.21 17.40 -56.30
CA GLY A 8 16.01 16.44 -55.23
C GLY A 8 16.24 15.04 -55.78
N GLY A 9 17.43 14.50 -55.56
CA GLY A 9 17.78 13.13 -55.95
C GLY A 9 16.94 12.12 -55.18
N THR A 10 15.76 11.77 -55.70
CA THR A 10 14.97 10.64 -55.20
C THR A 10 15.83 9.38 -55.18
N ARG A 11 16.03 8.82 -53.98
CA ARG A 11 16.77 7.57 -53.73
C ARG A 11 16.11 6.45 -54.53
N ALA A 12 16.91 5.59 -55.17
CA ALA A 12 16.39 4.40 -55.84
C ALA A 12 16.04 3.35 -54.78
N VAL A 13 14.75 2.99 -54.67
CA VAL A 13 14.22 2.07 -53.67
C VAL A 13 14.14 0.65 -54.23
N GLY A 14 14.10 -0.36 -53.36
CA GLY A 14 13.76 -1.72 -53.77
C GLY A 14 12.33 -1.79 -54.29
N VAL A 15 12.06 -2.69 -55.23
CA VAL A 15 10.72 -2.83 -55.85
C VAL A 15 10.16 -4.21 -55.54
N SER A 16 8.90 -4.26 -55.11
CA SER A 16 8.23 -5.52 -54.80
C SER A 16 7.81 -6.27 -56.07
N ALA A 17 7.71 -7.59 -55.99
CA ALA A 17 7.22 -8.43 -57.08
C ALA A 17 5.81 -8.00 -57.56
N ALA A 18 4.94 -7.59 -56.62
CA ALA A 18 3.59 -7.13 -56.92
C ALA A 18 3.58 -5.81 -57.72
N MET A 19 4.48 -4.86 -57.38
CA MET A 19 4.60 -3.61 -58.13
C MET A 19 5.11 -3.86 -59.55
N LEU A 20 6.12 -4.72 -59.71
CA LEU A 20 6.63 -5.07 -61.04
C LEU A 20 5.57 -5.79 -61.88
N GLN A 21 4.79 -6.68 -61.28
CA GLN A 21 3.66 -7.35 -61.95
C GLN A 21 2.60 -6.36 -62.44
N GLN A 22 2.30 -5.33 -61.66
CA GLN A 22 1.37 -4.27 -62.05
C GLN A 22 1.93 -3.41 -63.18
N LYS A 23 3.20 -2.97 -63.09
CA LYS A 23 3.85 -2.18 -64.16
C LYS A 23 4.00 -2.98 -65.46
N ALA A 24 4.24 -4.29 -65.35
CA ALA A 24 4.23 -5.20 -66.49
C ALA A 24 2.85 -5.26 -67.14
N ALA A 25 1.78 -5.35 -66.33
CA ALA A 25 0.41 -5.34 -66.84
C ALA A 25 0.03 -4.01 -67.51
N ASP A 26 0.39 -2.88 -66.90
CA ASP A 26 0.18 -1.54 -67.46
C ASP A 26 0.88 -1.37 -68.81
N LEU A 27 2.12 -1.86 -68.91
CA LEU A 27 2.92 -1.82 -70.13
C LEU A 27 2.33 -2.68 -71.23
N VAL A 28 1.90 -3.92 -70.92
CA VAL A 28 1.32 -4.85 -71.90
C VAL A 28 -0.09 -4.42 -72.33
N ALA A 29 -0.87 -3.81 -71.45
CA ALA A 29 -2.22 -3.31 -71.76
C ALA A 29 -2.21 -1.97 -72.51
N SER A 30 -1.07 -1.30 -72.58
CA SER A 30 -0.91 -0.01 -73.25
C SER A 30 -1.14 -0.12 -74.76
N LYS A 31 -1.82 0.90 -75.34
CA LYS A 31 -1.93 1.09 -76.79
C LYS A 31 -0.74 1.86 -77.40
N ARG A 32 0.24 2.27 -76.58
CA ARG A 32 1.44 2.97 -77.04
C ARG A 32 2.43 1.99 -77.69
N PRO A 33 3.27 2.47 -78.63
CA PRO A 33 4.18 1.59 -79.35
C PRO A 33 5.38 1.12 -78.50
N GLU A 34 5.71 1.81 -77.41
CA GLU A 34 6.88 1.46 -76.59
C GLU A 34 6.63 0.17 -75.77
N ARG A 35 7.58 -0.77 -75.82
CA ARG A 35 7.48 -2.09 -75.15
C ARG A 35 8.46 -2.27 -73.99
N ALA A 36 9.23 -1.23 -73.67
CA ALA A 36 10.13 -1.21 -72.51
C ALA A 36 9.70 -0.10 -71.55
N LEU A 37 9.67 -0.37 -70.26
CA LEU A 37 9.38 0.61 -69.20
C LEU A 37 10.59 0.71 -68.28
N VAL A 38 11.08 1.92 -68.06
CA VAL A 38 12.16 2.19 -67.11
C VAL A 38 11.55 2.62 -65.78
N LEU A 39 11.92 1.94 -64.71
CA LEU A 39 11.46 2.19 -63.35
C LEU A 39 12.65 2.66 -62.50
N ARG A 40 12.50 3.79 -61.81
CA ARG A 40 13.49 4.32 -60.87
C ARG A 40 13.56 3.43 -59.63
N ALA A 41 14.50 2.50 -59.59
CA ALA A 41 14.62 1.48 -58.55
C ALA A 41 16.06 0.95 -58.47
N LYS A 42 16.42 0.26 -57.38
CA LYS A 42 17.72 -0.45 -57.35
C LYS A 42 17.81 -1.40 -58.55
N PRO A 43 18.93 -1.43 -59.30
CA PRO A 43 19.09 -2.28 -60.48
C PRO A 43 19.37 -3.75 -60.07
N GLU A 44 18.47 -4.34 -59.28
CA GLU A 44 18.60 -5.67 -58.70
C GLU A 44 17.25 -6.39 -58.78
N TRP A 45 17.25 -7.63 -59.30
CA TRP A 45 16.06 -8.47 -59.35
C TRP A 45 16.43 -9.95 -59.44
N SER A 46 15.84 -10.78 -58.57
CA SER A 46 16.10 -12.23 -58.51
C SER A 46 14.90 -13.09 -58.93
N GLY A 47 13.73 -12.49 -59.17
CA GLY A 47 12.47 -13.21 -59.41
C GLY A 47 12.23 -13.65 -60.86
N GLY A 48 13.21 -13.48 -61.76
CA GLY A 48 13.10 -13.88 -63.17
C GLY A 48 12.06 -13.09 -63.96
N ASP A 49 11.65 -13.62 -65.12
CA ASP A 49 10.69 -12.95 -66.00
C ASP A 49 9.26 -13.06 -65.48
N LEU A 50 8.49 -11.98 -65.67
CA LEU A 50 7.09 -11.90 -65.26
C LEU A 50 6.16 -12.38 -66.38
N LYS A 51 4.96 -12.86 -66.02
CA LYS A 51 3.93 -13.26 -67.00
C LYS A 51 2.68 -12.41 -66.86
N VAL A 52 2.23 -11.80 -67.95
CA VAL A 52 0.97 -11.05 -68.05
C VAL A 52 0.11 -11.69 -69.14
N GLY A 53 -0.90 -12.46 -68.72
CA GLY A 53 -1.66 -13.32 -69.64
C GLY A 53 -0.73 -14.30 -70.36
N ASN A 54 -0.73 -14.28 -71.70
CA ASN A 54 0.15 -15.11 -72.54
C ASN A 54 1.47 -14.42 -72.93
N ARG A 55 1.78 -13.23 -72.38
CA ARG A 55 3.00 -12.47 -72.68
C ARG A 55 4.01 -12.56 -71.54
N ALA A 56 5.28 -12.76 -71.87
CA ALA A 56 6.39 -12.66 -70.92
C ALA A 56 6.95 -11.24 -70.91
N VAL A 57 7.27 -10.72 -69.73
CA VAL A 57 7.88 -9.40 -69.51
C VAL A 57 9.20 -9.61 -68.78
N ARG A 58 10.30 -9.30 -69.47
CA ARG A 58 11.65 -9.50 -68.96
C ARG A 58 12.01 -8.41 -67.96
N VAL A 59 12.54 -8.76 -66.80
CA VAL A 59 12.98 -7.77 -65.79
C VAL A 59 14.49 -7.68 -65.78
N VAL A 60 15.04 -6.49 -66.00
CA VAL A 60 16.47 -6.30 -66.28
C VAL A 60 17.06 -5.17 -65.45
N ALA A 61 18.29 -5.37 -64.96
CA ALA A 61 19.08 -4.38 -64.25
C ALA A 61 19.70 -3.37 -65.23
N GLY A 62 19.22 -2.12 -65.20
CA GLY A 62 19.77 -1.00 -65.95
C GLY A 62 20.82 -0.23 -65.14
N VAL A 63 22.03 -0.79 -65.02
CA VAL A 63 23.11 -0.23 -64.17
C VAL A 63 23.75 1.05 -64.72
N SER A 64 23.55 1.37 -65.99
CA SER A 64 24.05 2.60 -66.64
C SER A 64 23.23 2.95 -67.89
N GLN A 65 23.36 4.19 -68.38
CA GLN A 65 22.72 4.61 -69.65
C GLN A 65 23.10 3.70 -70.82
N LEU A 66 24.39 3.37 -70.95
CA LEU A 66 24.89 2.49 -72.02
C LEU A 66 24.33 1.07 -71.91
N ALA A 67 24.24 0.50 -70.70
CA ALA A 67 23.66 -0.83 -70.49
C ALA A 67 22.18 -0.88 -70.90
N ILE A 68 21.45 0.21 -70.67
CA ILE A 68 20.05 0.33 -71.07
C ILE A 68 19.92 0.46 -72.59
N ILE A 69 20.77 1.27 -73.24
CA ILE A 69 20.76 1.42 -74.71
C ILE A 69 21.12 0.10 -75.40
N ASP A 70 22.13 -0.60 -74.90
CA ASP A 70 22.57 -1.90 -75.44
C ASP A 70 21.43 -2.92 -75.36
N PHE A 71 20.79 -3.03 -74.19
CA PHE A 71 19.62 -3.89 -74.01
C PHE A 71 18.47 -3.52 -74.94
N LEU A 72 18.09 -2.24 -75.03
CA LEU A 72 17.01 -1.77 -75.89
C LEU A 72 17.29 -2.00 -77.38
N THR A 73 18.56 -2.01 -77.79
CA THR A 73 18.98 -2.24 -79.18
C THR A 73 18.91 -3.73 -79.55
N GLY A 74 19.18 -4.61 -78.58
CA GLY A 74 19.07 -6.07 -78.75
C GLY A 74 17.68 -6.66 -78.48
N MET A 75 16.73 -5.86 -78.00
CA MET A 75 15.38 -6.32 -77.65
C MET A 75 14.58 -6.73 -78.89
N GLY A 76 14.01 -7.93 -78.86
CA GLY A 76 13.18 -8.45 -79.96
C GLY A 76 11.92 -7.61 -80.17
N ALA A 77 11.45 -7.53 -81.42
CA ALA A 77 10.30 -6.69 -81.77
C ALA A 77 9.05 -7.02 -80.94
N ASP A 78 8.84 -8.28 -80.53
CA ASP A 78 7.70 -8.77 -79.75
C ASP A 78 7.92 -8.95 -78.25
N GLU A 79 9.05 -8.48 -77.74
CA GLU A 79 9.43 -8.59 -76.33
C GLU A 79 8.98 -7.37 -75.52
N TYR A 80 8.63 -7.62 -74.25
CA TYR A 80 8.34 -6.58 -73.26
C TYR A 80 9.41 -6.59 -72.18
N ALA A 81 9.82 -5.43 -71.71
CA ALA A 81 10.84 -5.32 -70.68
C ALA A 81 10.52 -4.28 -69.59
N LEU A 82 10.86 -4.61 -68.35
CA LEU A 82 10.95 -3.70 -67.22
C LEU A 82 12.42 -3.51 -66.85
N ILE A 83 12.89 -2.27 -66.91
CA ILE A 83 14.29 -1.93 -66.68
C ILE A 83 14.38 -1.17 -65.36
N LEU A 84 15.05 -1.77 -64.37
CA LEU A 84 15.25 -1.17 -63.05
C LEU A 84 16.54 -0.36 -63.03
N THR A 85 16.46 0.93 -62.71
CA THR A 85 17.65 1.79 -62.74
C THR A 85 17.67 2.81 -61.61
N ASP A 86 18.86 3.03 -61.06
CA ASP A 86 19.15 4.09 -60.10
C ASP A 86 19.58 5.40 -60.79
N ARG A 87 19.69 5.41 -62.12
CA ARG A 87 20.14 6.56 -62.94
C ARG A 87 19.04 7.60 -63.09
N SER A 88 19.42 8.89 -63.03
CA SER A 88 18.48 10.01 -63.11
C SER A 88 17.98 10.23 -64.53
N ARG A 89 16.90 11.00 -64.69
CA ARG A 89 16.39 11.38 -66.01
C ARG A 89 17.48 12.08 -66.83
N SER A 90 18.26 12.95 -66.20
CA SER A 90 19.42 13.62 -66.81
C SER A 90 20.52 12.64 -67.22
N ASP A 91 20.78 11.61 -66.41
CA ASP A 91 21.81 10.59 -66.74
C ASP A 91 21.38 9.67 -67.88
N LEU A 92 20.08 9.36 -68.00
CA LEU A 92 19.57 8.49 -69.07
C LEU A 92 19.44 9.21 -70.41
N GLY A 93 19.12 10.51 -70.39
CA GLY A 93 19.02 11.35 -71.58
C GLY A 93 18.00 10.88 -72.63
N GLU A 94 17.80 11.68 -73.68
CA GLU A 94 16.77 11.43 -74.69
C GLU A 94 17.00 10.17 -75.53
N ALA A 95 18.23 9.68 -75.62
CA ALA A 95 18.58 8.44 -76.33
C ALA A 95 17.91 7.19 -75.72
N VAL A 96 17.68 7.19 -74.40
CA VAL A 96 16.93 6.16 -73.69
C VAL A 96 15.46 6.56 -73.60
N LEU A 97 15.17 7.79 -73.17
CA LEU A 97 13.82 8.22 -72.84
C LEU A 97 12.87 8.13 -74.04
N SER A 98 13.29 8.50 -75.26
CA SER A 98 12.46 8.40 -76.47
C SER A 98 12.03 6.98 -76.88
N ARG A 99 12.60 5.94 -76.26
CA ARG A 99 12.37 4.53 -76.62
C ARG A 99 11.61 3.75 -75.56
N VAL A 100 11.24 4.40 -74.46
CA VAL A 100 10.65 3.76 -73.28
C VAL A 100 9.29 4.36 -72.98
N PHE A 101 8.45 3.57 -72.33
CA PHE A 101 7.05 3.87 -72.06
C PHE A 101 6.88 5.28 -71.45
N LYS A 102 6.01 6.08 -72.08
CA LYS A 102 5.71 7.49 -71.74
C LYS A 102 6.87 8.49 -71.92
N ASN A 103 7.95 8.10 -72.57
CA ASN A 103 9.14 8.94 -72.75
C ASN A 103 9.74 9.45 -71.42
N ASP A 104 9.59 8.66 -70.36
CA ASP A 104 9.98 9.06 -69.01
C ASP A 104 10.36 7.85 -68.14
N ILE A 105 11.17 8.14 -67.11
CA ILE A 105 11.41 7.21 -66.02
C ILE A 105 10.16 7.19 -65.14
N GLN A 106 9.56 6.02 -64.95
CA GLN A 106 8.47 5.87 -63.99
C GLN A 106 9.05 5.84 -62.57
N LEU A 107 8.43 6.57 -61.65
CA LEU A 107 8.72 6.46 -60.22
C LEU A 107 7.83 5.36 -59.62
N PRO A 108 8.36 4.51 -58.71
CA PRO A 108 7.54 3.70 -57.81
C PRO A 108 6.54 4.60 -57.06
N ASP A 109 5.24 4.36 -57.21
CA ASP A 109 4.25 4.98 -56.33
C ASP A 109 4.12 4.11 -55.09
N GLU A 110 5.01 4.33 -54.13
CA GLU A 110 5.07 3.57 -52.86
C GLU A 110 3.72 3.60 -52.14
N TRP A 111 2.99 4.71 -52.24
CA TRP A 111 1.69 4.89 -51.61
C TRP A 111 0.59 3.98 -52.16
N GLN A 112 0.71 3.46 -53.39
CA GLN A 112 -0.25 2.47 -53.91
C GLN A 112 -0.12 1.10 -53.25
N ALA A 113 1.06 0.77 -52.70
CA ALA A 113 1.29 -0.51 -52.06
C ALA A 113 0.79 -0.55 -50.61
N ILE A 114 0.83 0.60 -49.91
CA ILE A 114 0.57 0.67 -48.46
C ILE A 114 -0.81 0.13 -48.05
N PRO A 115 -1.94 0.47 -48.70
CA PRO A 115 -3.25 -0.07 -48.30
C PRO A 115 -3.29 -1.59 -48.28
N ARG A 116 -2.68 -2.24 -49.28
CA ARG A 116 -2.66 -3.70 -49.41
C ARG A 116 -1.83 -4.38 -48.33
N LEU A 117 -0.83 -3.70 -47.77
CA LEU A 117 0.02 -4.24 -46.72
C LEU A 117 -0.73 -4.50 -45.41
N PHE A 118 -1.81 -3.76 -45.16
CA PHE A 118 -2.65 -3.83 -43.96
C PHE A 118 -4.09 -4.29 -44.30
N ASP A 119 -4.33 -4.89 -45.48
CA ASP A 119 -5.67 -5.30 -45.96
C ASP A 119 -6.74 -4.18 -45.99
N ALA A 120 -6.32 -2.95 -46.31
CA ALA A 120 -7.19 -1.78 -46.42
C ALA A 120 -7.31 -1.27 -47.87
N ARG A 121 -8.18 -0.28 -48.10
CA ARG A 121 -8.40 0.31 -49.44
C ARG A 121 -7.65 1.61 -49.66
N GLU A 122 -7.52 2.43 -48.63
CA GLU A 122 -6.95 3.79 -48.74
C GLU A 122 -6.03 4.12 -47.56
N VAL A 123 -5.26 5.20 -47.69
CA VAL A 123 -4.47 5.81 -46.60
C VAL A 123 -5.02 7.19 -46.27
N SER A 124 -4.98 7.56 -44.98
CA SER A 124 -5.37 8.88 -44.50
C SER A 124 -4.49 9.99 -45.09
N ARG A 125 -5.01 11.23 -45.07
CA ARG A 125 -4.25 12.41 -45.54
C ARG A 125 -3.07 12.70 -44.62
N GLU A 126 -3.24 12.45 -43.33
CA GLU A 126 -2.28 12.63 -42.26
C GLU A 126 -1.08 11.71 -42.48
N LEU A 127 -1.32 10.41 -42.72
CA LEU A 127 -0.27 9.46 -43.07
C LEU A 127 0.45 9.87 -44.36
N ARG A 128 -0.31 10.31 -45.38
CA ARG A 128 0.26 10.72 -46.67
C ARG A 128 1.12 11.99 -46.63
N ARG A 129 1.00 12.81 -45.57
CA ARG A 129 1.86 13.99 -45.34
C ARG A 129 3.25 13.61 -44.83
N LEU A 130 3.42 12.40 -44.31
CA LEU A 130 4.71 11.88 -43.85
C LEU A 130 5.49 11.34 -45.06
N ASP A 131 6.37 12.17 -45.62
CA ASP A 131 7.14 11.87 -46.84
C ASP A 131 8.07 10.65 -46.73
N TRP A 132 8.39 10.23 -45.51
CA TRP A 132 9.21 9.05 -45.18
C TRP A 132 8.40 7.77 -44.93
N ALA A 133 7.10 7.87 -44.65
CA ALA A 133 6.32 6.78 -44.07
C ALA A 133 6.12 5.59 -45.02
N ALA A 134 5.82 5.85 -46.29
CA ALA A 134 5.62 4.79 -47.27
C ALA A 134 6.88 3.92 -47.46
N THR A 135 8.03 4.56 -47.59
CA THR A 135 9.33 3.88 -47.68
C THR A 135 9.61 3.06 -46.42
N ALA A 136 9.43 3.65 -45.23
CA ALA A 136 9.70 2.97 -43.96
C ALA A 136 8.82 1.73 -43.74
N LEU A 137 7.52 1.81 -44.08
CA LEU A 137 6.59 0.69 -43.98
C LEU A 137 6.91 -0.46 -44.94
N LEU A 138 7.47 -0.14 -46.12
CA LEU A 138 7.91 -1.14 -47.09
C LEU A 138 9.23 -1.80 -46.66
N ASP A 139 10.21 -0.99 -46.23
CA ASP A 139 11.55 -1.47 -45.86
C ASP A 139 11.57 -2.29 -44.56
N HIS A 140 10.63 -2.04 -43.65
CA HIS A 140 10.59 -2.66 -42.33
C HIS A 140 9.43 -3.64 -42.12
N GLN A 141 8.83 -4.16 -43.20
CA GLN A 141 7.74 -5.13 -43.09
C GLN A 141 8.18 -6.37 -42.27
N PRO A 142 7.45 -6.74 -41.20
CA PRO A 142 7.81 -7.87 -40.35
C PRO A 142 7.54 -9.21 -41.04
N VAL A 143 8.18 -10.27 -40.53
CA VAL A 143 7.95 -11.65 -40.99
C VAL A 143 6.51 -12.04 -40.63
N GLY A 144 5.63 -12.12 -41.63
CA GLY A 144 4.19 -12.34 -41.46
C GLY A 144 3.31 -11.19 -41.95
N GLY A 145 3.90 -10.04 -42.31
CA GLY A 145 3.16 -8.87 -42.79
C GLY A 145 2.67 -7.95 -41.66
N TRP A 146 2.14 -6.79 -42.04
CA TRP A 146 1.58 -5.84 -41.09
C TRP A 146 0.21 -6.31 -40.58
N PRO A 147 -0.26 -5.85 -39.40
CA PRO A 147 -1.58 -6.22 -38.91
C PRO A 147 -2.69 -5.75 -39.85
N ASN A 148 -3.78 -6.52 -39.94
CA ASN A 148 -4.92 -6.13 -40.76
C ASN A 148 -5.66 -4.96 -40.10
N SER A 149 -6.00 -3.95 -40.90
CA SER A 149 -6.84 -2.85 -40.45
C SER A 149 -8.30 -3.28 -40.40
N ALA A 150 -9.01 -2.92 -39.33
CA ALA A 150 -10.46 -3.05 -39.27
C ALA A 150 -11.19 -1.95 -40.07
N GLU A 151 -10.47 -0.90 -40.48
CA GLU A 151 -11.00 0.26 -41.18
C GLU A 151 -10.66 0.25 -42.67
N VAL A 152 -11.48 0.95 -43.46
CA VAL A 152 -11.27 1.07 -44.92
C VAL A 152 -10.05 1.95 -45.24
N THR A 153 -9.76 2.92 -44.38
CA THR A 153 -8.68 3.90 -44.53
C THR A 153 -7.70 3.78 -43.38
N ILE A 154 -6.42 3.59 -43.69
CA ILE A 154 -5.37 3.44 -42.66
C ILE A 154 -4.97 4.83 -42.11
N SER A 155 -5.11 5.01 -40.80
CA SER A 155 -4.61 6.20 -40.09
C SER A 155 -3.09 6.17 -39.93
N ASP A 156 -2.48 7.33 -39.73
CA ASP A 156 -1.08 7.41 -39.33
C ASP A 156 -0.86 6.78 -37.94
N GLY A 157 -1.79 6.98 -37.01
CA GLY A 157 -1.85 6.30 -35.71
C GLY A 157 -1.63 4.79 -35.81
N PHE A 158 -2.43 4.12 -36.65
CA PHE A 158 -2.36 2.67 -36.80
C PHE A 158 -1.10 2.21 -37.55
N ALA A 159 -0.78 2.83 -38.69
CA ALA A 159 0.36 2.41 -39.50
C ALA A 159 1.71 2.69 -38.83
N ILE A 160 1.89 3.91 -38.31
CA ILE A 160 3.13 4.31 -37.65
C ILE A 160 3.23 3.70 -36.25
N GLY A 161 2.11 3.50 -35.56
CA GLY A 161 2.04 2.71 -34.34
C GLY A 161 2.54 1.27 -34.56
N ALA A 162 2.04 0.58 -35.59
CA ALA A 162 2.51 -0.76 -35.93
C ALA A 162 4.01 -0.79 -36.28
N LEU A 163 4.50 0.19 -37.04
CA LEU A 163 5.93 0.34 -37.33
C LEU A 163 6.74 0.52 -36.05
N LEU A 164 6.30 1.37 -35.13
CA LEU A 164 6.98 1.62 -33.87
C LEU A 164 6.98 0.37 -32.97
N ASN A 165 5.85 -0.32 -32.84
CA ASN A 165 5.76 -1.62 -32.14
C ASN A 165 6.75 -2.64 -32.71
N ALA A 166 6.88 -2.71 -34.04
CA ALA A 166 7.83 -3.59 -34.70
C ALA A 166 9.30 -3.23 -34.39
N MET A 167 9.63 -1.93 -34.41
CA MET A 167 10.97 -1.44 -34.04
C MET A 167 11.30 -1.69 -32.57
N LEU A 168 10.29 -1.69 -31.69
CA LEU A 168 10.44 -2.02 -30.27
C LEU A 168 10.35 -3.53 -29.99
N GLY A 169 10.11 -4.37 -31.00
CA GLY A 169 9.99 -5.81 -30.86
C GLY A 169 8.76 -6.29 -30.08
N GLN A 170 7.68 -5.50 -30.07
CA GLN A 170 6.44 -5.87 -29.38
C GLN A 170 5.73 -7.03 -30.11
N PRO A 171 5.14 -7.99 -29.37
CA PRO A 171 4.51 -9.16 -29.97
C PRO A 171 3.21 -8.82 -30.69
N ASP A 172 2.43 -7.88 -30.17
CA ASP A 172 1.21 -7.37 -30.80
C ASP A 172 1.51 -6.03 -31.47
N LEU A 173 1.58 -6.06 -32.81
CA LEU A 173 1.83 -4.86 -33.61
C LEU A 173 0.58 -3.98 -33.76
N SER A 174 -0.61 -4.53 -33.49
CA SER A 174 -1.88 -3.80 -33.60
C SER A 174 -2.25 -3.06 -32.32
N ALA A 175 -1.53 -3.29 -31.22
CA ALA A 175 -1.78 -2.66 -29.94
C ALA A 175 -1.60 -1.13 -30.03
N ASP A 176 -2.59 -0.41 -29.49
CA ASP A 176 -2.54 1.04 -29.39
C ASP A 176 -1.33 1.49 -28.55
N ILE A 177 -0.63 2.51 -29.05
CA ILE A 177 0.52 3.09 -28.38
C ILE A 177 0.11 4.43 -27.77
N ASP A 178 0.37 4.58 -26.48
CA ASP A 178 0.38 5.87 -25.80
C ASP A 178 1.73 6.12 -25.11
N SER A 179 1.88 7.28 -24.48
CA SER A 179 3.13 7.62 -23.76
C SER A 179 3.40 6.67 -22.58
N THR A 180 2.38 6.07 -21.96
CA THR A 180 2.53 5.08 -20.87
C THR A 180 3.07 3.77 -21.41
N VAL A 181 2.46 3.26 -22.49
CA VAL A 181 2.87 2.02 -23.19
C VAL A 181 4.30 2.16 -23.69
N LEU A 182 4.67 3.28 -24.31
CA LEU A 182 6.05 3.52 -24.74
C LEU A 182 7.04 3.52 -23.58
N MET A 183 6.72 4.22 -22.49
CA MET A 183 7.58 4.28 -21.31
C MET A 183 7.81 2.89 -20.71
N SER A 184 6.74 2.07 -20.64
CA SER A 184 6.79 0.70 -20.14
C SER A 184 7.55 -0.24 -21.09
N ALA A 185 7.26 -0.21 -22.39
CA ALA A 185 7.94 -1.02 -23.40
C ALA A 185 9.46 -0.75 -23.41
N LEU A 186 9.84 0.52 -23.37
CA LEU A 186 11.24 0.95 -23.28
C LEU A 186 11.88 0.69 -21.91
N GLY A 187 11.13 0.20 -20.92
CA GLY A 187 11.68 -0.37 -19.69
C GLY A 187 12.48 -1.65 -19.94
N GLN A 188 12.17 -2.38 -21.02
CA GLN A 188 12.87 -3.59 -21.42
C GLN A 188 14.18 -3.27 -22.15
N VAL A 189 15.26 -3.94 -21.76
CA VAL A 189 16.59 -3.78 -22.39
C VAL A 189 16.52 -4.10 -23.88
N ASP A 190 15.88 -5.21 -24.26
CA ASP A 190 15.78 -5.65 -25.66
C ASP A 190 15.07 -4.63 -26.56
N ALA A 191 14.00 -4.00 -26.06
CA ALA A 191 13.29 -2.96 -26.79
C ALA A 191 14.18 -1.73 -27.03
N ARG A 192 14.98 -1.34 -26.03
CA ARG A 192 15.95 -0.25 -26.16
C ARG A 192 17.10 -0.60 -27.12
N SER A 193 17.64 -1.81 -27.06
CA SER A 193 18.68 -2.26 -28.00
C SER A 193 18.19 -2.26 -29.45
N ARG A 194 16.96 -2.73 -29.70
CA ARG A 194 16.32 -2.68 -31.03
C ARG A 194 16.08 -1.25 -31.50
N TRP A 195 15.59 -0.39 -30.61
CA TRP A 195 15.43 1.03 -30.90
C TRP A 195 16.77 1.69 -31.24
N ALA A 196 17.82 1.43 -30.45
CA ALA A 196 19.16 1.98 -30.69
C ALA A 196 19.75 1.54 -32.04
N ALA A 197 19.44 0.32 -32.48
CA ALA A 197 19.85 -0.25 -33.77
C ALA A 197 19.06 0.30 -34.97
N THR A 198 17.96 1.03 -34.75
CA THR A 198 17.15 1.62 -35.83
C THR A 198 17.91 2.76 -36.53
N ASP A 199 17.72 2.87 -37.85
CA ASP A 199 18.36 3.89 -38.68
C ASP A 199 18.20 5.31 -38.08
N PRO A 200 19.28 6.12 -37.98
CA PRO A 200 19.21 7.45 -37.36
C PRO A 200 18.24 8.44 -38.01
N ALA A 201 18.00 8.35 -39.32
CA ALA A 201 17.02 9.20 -39.98
C ALA A 201 15.59 8.77 -39.62
N LEU A 202 15.31 7.46 -39.68
CA LEU A 202 14.01 6.92 -39.28
C LEU A 202 13.68 7.21 -37.81
N ARG A 203 14.66 7.11 -36.90
CA ARG A 203 14.46 7.47 -35.48
C ARG A 203 14.02 8.91 -35.29
N ARG A 204 14.64 9.87 -35.99
CA ARG A 204 14.23 11.28 -35.90
C ARG A 204 12.79 11.47 -36.36
N HIS A 205 12.42 10.87 -37.49
CA HIS A 205 11.07 10.92 -38.02
C HIS A 205 10.03 10.32 -37.05
N LEU A 206 10.34 9.17 -36.44
CA LEU A 206 9.46 8.54 -35.46
C LEU A 206 9.35 9.37 -34.16
N ILE A 207 10.45 9.95 -33.67
CA ILE A 207 10.43 10.84 -32.50
C ILE A 207 9.54 12.07 -32.75
N ASP A 208 9.68 12.70 -33.92
CA ASP A 208 8.89 13.89 -34.30
C ASP A 208 7.40 13.55 -34.46
N TRP A 209 7.09 12.39 -35.04
CA TRP A 209 5.72 11.90 -35.14
C TRP A 209 5.12 11.61 -33.75
N VAL A 210 5.85 10.93 -32.86
CA VAL A 210 5.39 10.65 -31.49
C VAL A 210 5.16 11.96 -30.72
N ASP A 211 6.03 12.97 -30.86
CA ASP A 211 5.85 14.27 -30.18
C ASP A 211 4.52 14.94 -30.56
N THR A 212 4.15 14.82 -31.84
CA THR A 212 2.94 15.44 -32.40
C THR A 212 1.67 14.62 -32.16
N ALA A 213 1.73 13.31 -32.37
CA ALA A 213 0.56 12.42 -32.39
C ALA A 213 0.24 11.81 -31.02
N ILE A 214 1.26 11.53 -30.20
CA ILE A 214 1.12 10.82 -28.91
C ILE A 214 1.41 11.76 -27.74
N GLY A 215 2.42 12.61 -27.89
CA GLY A 215 2.79 13.65 -26.93
C GLY A 215 4.27 13.62 -26.51
N ALA A 216 4.68 14.72 -25.90
CA ALA A 216 6.08 14.99 -25.60
C ALA A 216 6.75 14.01 -24.63
N ALA A 217 5.97 13.34 -23.76
CA ALA A 217 6.51 12.33 -22.85
C ALA A 217 6.97 11.06 -23.58
N GLY A 218 6.19 10.57 -24.54
CA GLY A 218 6.58 9.44 -25.39
C GLY A 218 7.80 9.77 -26.26
N ALA A 219 7.83 10.98 -26.83
CA ALA A 219 8.97 11.43 -27.63
C ALA A 219 10.25 11.54 -26.77
N LEU A 220 10.13 12.04 -25.55
CA LEU A 220 11.21 12.08 -24.58
C LEU A 220 11.71 10.68 -24.21
N ALA A 221 10.81 9.70 -24.05
CA ALA A 221 11.18 8.32 -23.76
C ALA A 221 12.05 7.71 -24.86
N LEU A 222 11.67 7.92 -26.13
CA LEU A 222 12.43 7.47 -27.30
C LEU A 222 13.79 8.17 -27.40
N LYS A 223 13.86 9.48 -27.09
CA LYS A 223 15.12 10.24 -27.05
C LYS A 223 16.09 9.68 -26.00
N ILE A 224 15.61 9.36 -24.80
CA ILE A 224 16.41 8.74 -23.74
C ILE A 224 16.92 7.37 -24.17
N ALA A 225 16.04 6.50 -24.67
CA ALA A 225 16.39 5.16 -25.12
C ALA A 225 17.42 5.17 -26.27
N GLN A 226 17.45 6.22 -27.09
CA GLN A 226 18.44 6.41 -28.14
C GLN A 226 19.85 6.69 -27.59
N LYS A 227 19.99 7.40 -26.48
CA LYS A 227 21.28 7.86 -25.94
C LYS A 227 21.89 6.92 -24.91
N ALA A 228 21.06 6.22 -24.15
CA ALA A 228 21.51 5.37 -23.05
C ALA A 228 20.81 4.01 -23.08
N GLU A 229 21.39 3.05 -23.83
CA GLU A 229 20.85 1.69 -23.98
C GLU A 229 20.63 0.98 -22.63
N LEU A 230 21.50 1.25 -21.65
CA LEU A 230 21.40 0.65 -20.31
C LEU A 230 20.50 1.43 -19.35
N MET A 231 20.07 2.65 -19.69
CA MET A 231 19.24 3.49 -18.83
C MET A 231 17.78 3.41 -19.26
N ALA A 232 16.90 2.97 -18.37
CA ALA A 232 15.48 2.97 -18.65
C ALA A 232 14.97 4.42 -18.74
N PRO A 233 14.17 4.79 -19.76
CA PRO A 233 13.49 6.07 -19.81
C PRO A 233 12.64 6.36 -18.58
N LEU A 234 12.06 5.31 -18.00
CA LEU A 234 11.35 5.39 -16.73
C LEU A 234 12.24 5.95 -15.59
N ALA A 235 13.50 5.53 -15.51
CA ALA A 235 14.44 6.01 -14.49
C ALA A 235 14.73 7.51 -14.65
N VAL A 236 14.97 7.97 -15.88
CA VAL A 236 15.19 9.39 -16.17
C VAL A 236 13.92 10.19 -15.84
N ALA A 237 12.74 9.71 -16.25
CA ALA A 237 11.47 10.39 -15.98
C ALA A 237 11.14 10.52 -14.48
N LEU A 238 11.58 9.56 -13.65
CA LEU A 238 11.52 9.66 -12.19
C LEU A 238 12.46 10.75 -11.65
N VAL A 239 13.67 10.89 -12.20
CA VAL A 239 14.59 11.98 -11.84
C VAL A 239 14.03 13.33 -12.27
N LEU A 240 13.34 13.40 -13.42
CA LEU A 240 12.68 14.64 -13.87
C LEU A 240 11.61 15.12 -12.87
N ASP A 241 11.01 14.23 -12.07
CA ASP A 241 9.97 14.58 -11.10
C ASP A 241 10.51 15.48 -10.00
N VAL A 242 11.69 15.14 -9.47
CA VAL A 242 12.37 15.93 -8.44
C VAL A 242 13.13 17.12 -9.04
N LEU A 243 13.55 17.05 -10.30
CA LEU A 243 14.16 18.18 -10.98
C LEU A 243 13.14 19.24 -11.37
N TRP A 244 11.93 18.88 -11.81
CA TRP A 244 10.85 19.80 -12.20
C TRP A 244 9.54 19.47 -11.45
N PRO A 245 9.46 19.77 -10.15
CA PRO A 245 8.30 19.41 -9.35
C PRO A 245 7.02 20.14 -9.79
N ASP A 246 5.88 19.47 -9.57
CA ASP A 246 4.56 20.00 -9.92
C ASP A 246 4.02 21.03 -8.90
N ASP A 247 4.66 21.14 -7.74
CA ASP A 247 4.25 22.02 -6.64
C ASP A 247 4.60 23.52 -6.85
N GLY A 248 5.33 23.84 -7.92
CA GLY A 248 5.74 25.21 -8.22
C GLY A 248 6.87 25.75 -7.34
N SER A 249 7.55 24.88 -6.57
CA SER A 249 8.72 25.26 -5.78
C SER A 249 9.84 25.84 -6.65
N SER A 250 10.51 26.87 -6.13
CA SER A 250 11.67 27.46 -6.80
C SER A 250 12.87 26.53 -6.65
N PRO A 251 13.60 26.22 -7.75
CA PRO A 251 14.73 25.32 -7.67
C PRO A 251 15.93 25.98 -6.97
N ASP A 252 16.66 25.20 -6.18
CA ASP A 252 17.94 25.63 -5.62
C ASP A 252 19.09 25.54 -6.65
N GLU A 253 20.26 26.09 -6.31
CA GLU A 253 21.41 26.16 -7.22
C GLU A 253 21.89 24.78 -7.68
N GLU A 254 21.90 23.79 -6.79
CA GLU A 254 22.33 22.42 -7.10
C GLU A 254 21.32 21.73 -8.03
N GLN A 255 20.03 21.92 -7.79
CA GLN A 255 18.95 21.43 -8.64
C GLN A 255 19.01 22.05 -10.04
N VAL A 256 19.28 23.35 -10.16
CA VAL A 256 19.48 24.01 -11.47
C VAL A 256 20.68 23.41 -12.19
N ALA A 257 21.81 23.19 -11.50
CA ALA A 257 22.98 22.55 -12.10
C ALA A 257 22.68 21.10 -12.53
N ALA A 258 21.92 20.34 -11.75
CA ALA A 258 21.49 18.99 -12.08
C ALA A 258 20.55 18.94 -13.31
N ARG A 259 19.67 19.94 -13.48
CA ARG A 259 18.83 20.10 -14.68
C ARG A 259 19.64 20.27 -15.97
N VAL A 260 20.82 20.86 -15.91
CA VAL A 260 21.72 20.94 -17.08
C VAL A 260 22.41 19.60 -17.31
N ARG A 261 22.91 18.96 -16.24
CA ARG A 261 23.64 17.68 -16.35
C ARG A 261 22.76 16.53 -16.83
N ILE A 262 21.45 16.53 -16.53
CA ILE A 262 20.52 15.49 -17.00
C ILE A 262 20.37 15.47 -18.52
N GLU A 263 20.63 16.60 -19.21
CA GLU A 263 20.49 16.72 -20.68
C GLU A 263 21.39 15.73 -21.44
N ARG A 264 22.52 15.30 -20.84
CA ARG A 264 23.41 14.28 -21.40
C ARG A 264 22.75 12.91 -21.59
N TYR A 265 21.68 12.64 -20.85
CA TYR A 265 20.90 11.38 -20.94
C TYR A 265 19.70 11.50 -21.89
N ILE A 266 19.38 12.69 -22.39
CA ILE A 266 18.17 12.97 -23.18
C ILE A 266 18.51 13.39 -24.62
N GLY A 267 19.66 14.04 -24.85
CA GLY A 267 20.05 14.46 -26.21
C GLY A 267 20.87 15.73 -26.31
N GLU A 268 21.51 16.19 -25.22
CA GLU A 268 22.31 17.44 -25.17
C GLU A 268 21.51 18.66 -25.64
N SER A 269 20.22 18.68 -25.32
CA SER A 269 19.31 19.78 -25.61
C SER A 269 18.48 20.12 -24.37
N PRO A 270 18.08 21.39 -24.20
CA PRO A 270 17.24 21.79 -23.08
C PRO A 270 15.95 20.97 -23.00
N VAL A 271 15.69 20.43 -21.82
CA VAL A 271 14.44 19.70 -21.56
C VAL A 271 13.30 20.71 -21.45
N ARG A 272 12.26 20.53 -22.27
CA ARG A 272 11.04 21.34 -22.14
C ARG A 272 10.33 21.01 -20.82
N VAL A 273 9.93 22.05 -20.08
CA VAL A 273 9.30 21.89 -18.75
C VAL A 273 8.00 21.07 -18.83
N ASP A 274 7.19 21.29 -19.86
CA ASP A 274 5.94 20.57 -20.06
C ASP A 274 6.16 19.08 -20.38
N ALA A 275 7.18 18.77 -21.20
CA ALA A 275 7.60 17.41 -21.48
C ALA A 275 8.13 16.69 -20.24
N ALA A 276 8.96 17.36 -19.43
CA ALA A 276 9.46 16.83 -18.16
C ALA A 276 8.30 16.48 -17.22
N LYS A 277 7.40 17.44 -16.96
CA LYS A 277 6.24 17.22 -16.08
C LYS A 277 5.28 16.15 -16.59
N ALA A 278 5.07 16.06 -17.90
CA ALA A 278 4.25 15.00 -18.49
C ALA A 278 4.89 13.62 -18.29
N ALA A 279 6.20 13.48 -18.55
CA ALA A 279 6.92 12.23 -18.35
C ALA A 279 6.95 11.81 -16.87
N SER A 280 7.17 12.75 -15.94
CA SER A 280 7.17 12.48 -14.50
C SER A 280 5.81 12.01 -13.99
N ARG A 281 4.70 12.60 -14.44
CA ARG A 281 3.34 12.14 -14.09
C ARG A 281 3.09 10.71 -14.58
N ILE A 282 3.50 10.39 -15.80
CA ILE A 282 3.38 9.03 -16.36
C ILE A 282 4.25 8.05 -15.57
N ALA A 283 5.51 8.40 -15.28
CA ALA A 283 6.41 7.57 -14.50
C ALA A 283 5.86 7.28 -13.10
N LYS A 284 5.37 8.30 -12.39
CA LYS A 284 4.68 8.12 -11.10
C LYS A 284 3.48 7.19 -11.22
N ALA A 285 2.63 7.38 -12.24
CA ALA A 285 1.46 6.53 -12.45
C ALA A 285 1.84 5.06 -12.72
N ILE A 286 2.88 4.79 -13.51
CA ILE A 286 3.41 3.44 -13.76
C ILE A 286 3.89 2.83 -12.44
N VAL A 287 4.73 3.55 -11.70
CA VAL A 287 5.36 3.06 -10.47
C VAL A 287 4.35 2.83 -9.33
N LEU A 288 3.30 3.65 -9.24
CA LEU A 288 2.23 3.51 -8.24
C LEU A 288 1.23 2.39 -8.58
N ARG A 289 1.11 1.99 -9.85
CA ARG A 289 0.26 0.88 -10.30
C ARG A 289 0.99 -0.45 -10.35
N ALA A 290 2.31 -0.43 -10.46
CA ALA A 290 3.11 -1.64 -10.50
C ALA A 290 3.02 -2.38 -9.16
N GLY A 291 2.49 -3.61 -9.17
CA GLY A 291 2.57 -4.52 -8.04
C GLY A 291 4.01 -4.99 -7.78
N SER A 292 4.20 -5.84 -6.78
CA SER A 292 5.48 -6.44 -6.41
C SER A 292 6.15 -7.25 -7.54
N ASP A 293 5.38 -7.69 -8.54
CA ASP A 293 5.84 -8.53 -9.66
C ASP A 293 6.20 -7.73 -10.93
N GLY A 294 6.18 -6.39 -10.88
CA GLY A 294 6.56 -5.54 -12.01
C GLY A 294 8.08 -5.50 -12.23
N GLY A 295 8.65 -6.55 -12.82
CA GLY A 295 10.11 -6.82 -12.85
C GLY A 295 11.03 -5.65 -13.22
N ASP A 296 10.63 -4.77 -14.15
CA ASP A 296 11.47 -3.66 -14.62
C ASP A 296 11.40 -2.40 -13.74
N VAL A 297 10.34 -2.24 -12.94
CA VAL A 297 10.14 -1.04 -12.10
C VAL A 297 11.16 -0.93 -10.98
N PRO A 298 11.46 -1.99 -10.19
CA PRO A 298 12.53 -1.95 -9.19
C PRO A 298 13.89 -1.58 -9.78
N VAL A 299 14.19 -2.01 -11.01
CA VAL A 299 15.43 -1.65 -11.71
C VAL A 299 15.45 -0.16 -12.04
N ALA A 300 14.36 0.37 -12.62
CA ALA A 300 14.25 1.79 -12.94
C ALA A 300 14.36 2.69 -11.70
N ILE A 301 13.79 2.28 -10.57
CA ILE A 301 13.91 2.99 -9.29
C ILE A 301 15.38 3.06 -8.84
N LYS A 302 16.10 1.93 -8.85
CA LYS A 302 17.53 1.89 -8.50
C LYS A 302 18.37 2.75 -9.44
N GLN A 303 18.06 2.71 -10.74
CA GLN A 303 18.71 3.54 -11.74
C GLN A 303 18.45 5.04 -11.52
N ALA A 304 17.24 5.43 -11.12
CA ALA A 304 16.90 6.82 -10.83
C ALA A 304 17.71 7.39 -9.65
N GLU A 305 17.88 6.62 -8.57
CA GLU A 305 18.72 7.03 -7.44
C GLU A 305 20.20 7.16 -7.83
N ALA A 306 20.73 6.19 -8.59
CA ALA A 306 22.10 6.26 -9.12
C ALA A 306 22.28 7.47 -10.04
N LEU A 307 21.27 7.76 -10.88
CA LEU A 307 21.28 8.89 -11.80
C LEU A 307 21.31 10.24 -11.08
N LEU A 308 20.63 10.38 -9.95
CA LEU A 308 20.70 11.57 -9.10
C LEU A 308 22.10 11.80 -8.53
N ALA A 309 22.80 10.73 -8.15
CA ALA A 309 24.21 10.82 -7.76
C ALA A 309 25.11 11.20 -8.96
N ASP A 310 24.86 10.61 -10.14
CA ASP A 310 25.61 10.87 -11.36
C ASP A 310 25.50 12.33 -11.85
N VAL A 311 24.35 12.97 -11.65
CA VAL A 311 24.15 14.42 -11.92
C VAL A 311 24.62 15.31 -10.76
N SER A 312 25.32 14.71 -9.79
CA SER A 312 25.89 15.37 -8.61
C SER A 312 24.85 16.07 -7.74
N TRP A 313 23.68 15.44 -7.57
CA TRP A 313 22.60 15.91 -6.69
C TRP A 313 21.90 14.73 -5.97
N PRO A 314 22.62 13.95 -5.16
CA PRO A 314 22.04 12.82 -4.43
C PRO A 314 20.93 13.24 -3.45
N ALA A 315 20.98 14.47 -2.92
CA ALA A 315 19.94 15.04 -2.05
C ALA A 315 18.58 15.17 -2.76
N GLY A 316 18.54 15.21 -4.10
CA GLY A 316 17.29 15.19 -4.85
C GLY A 316 16.49 13.90 -4.64
N ALA A 317 17.15 12.77 -4.32
CA ALA A 317 16.47 11.49 -4.09
C ALA A 317 15.62 11.53 -2.81
N GLU A 318 16.05 12.28 -1.80
CA GLU A 318 15.34 12.50 -0.54
C GLU A 318 14.04 13.30 -0.72
N ARG A 319 13.88 14.00 -1.85
CA ARG A 319 12.68 14.79 -2.17
C ARG A 319 11.62 14.00 -2.94
N SER A 320 11.88 12.75 -3.29
CA SER A 320 10.97 11.96 -4.11
C SER A 320 9.83 11.35 -3.28
N ALA A 321 8.62 11.31 -3.85
CA ALA A 321 7.48 10.60 -3.26
C ALA A 321 7.43 9.09 -3.60
N VAL A 322 8.35 8.61 -4.43
CA VAL A 322 8.34 7.24 -4.98
C VAL A 322 9.68 6.51 -4.93
N LEU A 323 10.78 7.19 -4.58
CA LEU A 323 12.10 6.56 -4.45
C LEU A 323 12.40 6.15 -2.99
N PRO A 324 13.11 5.04 -2.75
CA PRO A 324 13.48 4.58 -1.41
C PRO A 324 14.19 5.62 -0.53
N GLN A 325 15.08 6.46 -1.08
CA GLN A 325 15.70 7.54 -0.29
C GLN A 325 14.69 8.60 0.18
N GLY A 326 13.64 8.87 -0.60
CA GLY A 326 12.55 9.76 -0.21
C GLY A 326 11.79 9.22 1.00
N TYR A 327 11.46 7.92 0.98
CA TYR A 327 10.87 7.25 2.15
C TYR A 327 11.77 7.36 3.38
N ARG A 328 13.07 7.07 3.24
CA ARG A 328 14.04 7.18 4.34
C ARG A 328 14.13 8.60 4.88
N ALA A 329 14.09 9.61 4.02
CA ALA A 329 14.06 11.01 4.43
C ALA A 329 12.80 11.36 5.23
N CYS A 330 11.62 10.89 4.81
CA CYS A 330 10.39 11.06 5.59
C CYS A 330 10.49 10.39 6.97
N VAL A 331 11.05 9.17 7.06
CA VAL A 331 11.24 8.47 8.35
C VAL A 331 12.28 9.18 9.23
N ARG A 332 13.37 9.74 8.66
CA ARG A 332 14.31 10.59 9.41
C ARG A 332 13.66 11.88 9.91
N ALA A 333 12.78 12.49 9.11
CA ALA A 333 12.05 13.68 9.52
C ALA A 333 11.14 13.37 10.71
N LEU A 334 10.46 12.22 10.70
CA LEU A 334 9.71 11.72 11.84
C LEU A 334 10.61 11.49 13.06
N ALA A 335 11.74 10.80 12.91
CA ALA A 335 12.70 10.58 13.99
C ALA A 335 13.18 11.88 14.63
N ASN A 336 13.51 12.88 13.80
CA ASN A 336 13.89 14.21 14.26
C ASN A 336 12.75 14.94 14.98
N ALA A 337 11.50 14.76 14.54
CA ALA A 337 10.33 15.34 15.21
C ALA A 337 10.09 14.70 16.59
N LEU A 338 10.28 13.38 16.72
CA LEU A 338 10.18 12.64 17.98
C LEU A 338 11.22 13.10 19.00
N GLU A 339 12.47 13.36 18.58
CA GLU A 339 13.56 13.76 19.48
C GLU A 339 13.55 15.25 19.81
N ASN A 340 13.31 16.12 18.82
CA ASN A 340 13.48 17.57 18.98
C ASN A 340 12.17 18.33 19.25
N GLY A 341 11.03 17.64 19.37
CA GLY A 341 9.72 18.26 19.63
C GLY A 341 9.09 18.94 18.42
N GLY A 342 9.04 18.23 17.29
CA GLY A 342 8.38 18.67 16.05
C GLY A 342 6.93 18.18 15.89
N ASP A 343 6.33 18.45 14.73
CA ASP A 343 5.01 17.94 14.37
C ASP A 343 5.10 16.48 13.88
N VAL A 344 5.02 15.56 14.84
CA VAL A 344 5.09 14.10 14.64
C VAL A 344 3.94 13.60 13.74
N GLU A 345 2.76 14.23 13.84
CA GLU A 345 1.57 13.84 13.06
C GLU A 345 1.73 14.22 11.60
N ALA A 346 2.20 15.44 11.31
CA ALA A 346 2.50 15.88 9.95
C ALA A 346 3.58 14.99 9.30
N ALA A 347 4.61 14.60 10.06
CA ALA A 347 5.65 13.71 9.57
C ALA A 347 5.10 12.32 9.20
N LEU A 348 4.18 11.75 9.99
CA LEU A 348 3.51 10.50 9.65
C LEU A 348 2.64 10.62 8.39
N VAL A 349 1.94 11.75 8.22
CA VAL A 349 1.15 12.02 7.00
C VAL A 349 2.02 12.01 5.75
N GLU A 350 3.22 12.60 5.80
CA GLU A 350 4.17 12.55 4.68
C GLU A 350 4.63 11.12 4.38
N ILE A 351 4.84 10.29 5.40
CA ILE A 351 5.15 8.87 5.22
C ILE A 351 3.98 8.14 4.54
N HIS A 352 2.73 8.37 4.96
CA HIS A 352 1.55 7.75 4.36
C HIS A 352 1.27 8.19 2.92
N ARG A 353 1.75 9.37 2.52
CA ARG A 353 1.70 9.85 1.13
C ARG A 353 2.76 9.18 0.23
N HIS A 354 3.85 8.71 0.82
CA HIS A 354 4.92 8.04 0.08
C HIS A 354 4.48 6.66 -0.42
N ARG A 355 4.95 6.27 -1.61
CA ARG A 355 4.68 4.94 -2.21
C ARG A 355 5.03 3.79 -1.26
N ASP A 356 6.24 3.84 -0.72
CA ASP A 356 6.85 2.78 0.07
C ASP A 356 6.37 2.76 1.55
N ARG A 357 5.24 3.41 1.87
CA ARG A 357 4.68 3.47 3.24
C ARG A 357 4.47 2.10 3.90
N ALA A 358 4.24 1.06 3.10
CA ALA A 358 3.97 -0.30 3.57
C ALA A 358 5.26 -1.11 3.83
N VAL A 359 6.46 -0.51 3.63
CA VAL A 359 7.74 -1.19 3.88
C VAL A 359 7.93 -1.52 5.36
N SER A 360 7.40 -0.70 6.26
CA SER A 360 7.48 -0.93 7.70
C SER A 360 6.32 -0.28 8.43
N THR A 361 5.79 -0.96 9.44
CA THR A 361 4.79 -0.42 10.38
C THR A 361 5.43 0.40 11.50
N ALA A 362 6.76 0.34 11.67
CA ALA A 362 7.46 0.99 12.78
C ALA A 362 7.22 2.51 12.89
N PRO A 363 7.19 3.30 11.79
CA PRO A 363 6.87 4.73 11.88
C PRO A 363 5.50 5.02 12.50
N GLU A 364 4.48 4.25 12.10
CA GLU A 364 3.12 4.38 12.65
C GLU A 364 3.09 4.00 14.14
N MET A 365 3.80 2.92 14.51
CA MET A 365 3.91 2.46 15.90
C MET A 365 4.69 3.44 16.78
N ALA A 366 5.73 4.08 16.25
CA ALA A 366 6.46 5.13 16.96
C ALA A 366 5.57 6.34 17.26
N VAL A 367 4.75 6.78 16.31
CA VAL A 367 3.77 7.86 16.53
C VAL A 367 2.73 7.46 17.57
N ARG A 368 2.21 6.23 17.52
CA ARG A 368 1.29 5.68 18.52
C ARG A 368 1.88 5.68 19.93
N LEU A 369 3.12 5.24 20.09
CA LEU A 369 3.83 5.28 21.37
C LEU A 369 4.08 6.71 21.84
N HIS A 370 4.42 7.62 20.93
CA HIS A 370 4.55 9.03 21.22
C HIS A 370 3.23 9.63 21.73
N ARG A 371 2.11 9.35 21.05
CA ARG A 371 0.76 9.74 21.49
C ARG A 371 0.46 9.19 22.88
N TRP A 372 0.70 7.91 23.11
CA TRP A 372 0.48 7.27 24.40
C TRP A 372 1.27 7.96 25.52
N LEU A 373 2.54 8.30 25.30
CA LEU A 373 3.34 9.04 26.29
C LEU A 373 2.75 10.42 26.63
N HIS A 374 1.99 11.02 25.71
CA HIS A 374 1.29 12.30 25.90
C HIS A 374 -0.13 12.16 26.45
N THR A 375 -0.61 10.94 26.70
CA THR A 375 -1.85 10.72 27.46
C THR A 375 -1.60 10.79 28.95
N ASP A 376 -2.62 11.25 29.70
CA ASP A 376 -2.63 11.14 31.15
C ASP A 376 -2.56 9.66 31.60
N GLU A 377 -1.84 9.40 32.69
CA GLU A 377 -1.75 8.06 33.27
C GLU A 377 -2.96 7.80 34.18
N PRO A 378 -3.84 6.83 33.86
CA PRO A 378 -5.00 6.54 34.69
C PRO A 378 -4.58 6.10 36.09
N ALA A 379 -5.27 6.61 37.11
CA ALA A 379 -5.10 6.15 38.48
C ALA A 379 -5.80 4.80 38.66
N THR A 380 -5.06 3.79 39.11
CA THR A 380 -5.59 2.46 39.46
C THR A 380 -5.48 2.24 40.97
N THR A 381 -6.47 1.57 41.56
CA THR A 381 -6.53 1.33 43.01
C THR A 381 -6.47 -0.15 43.37
N LEU A 382 -7.05 -0.99 42.53
CA LEU A 382 -7.11 -2.43 42.67
C LEU A 382 -6.28 -3.10 41.57
N LEU A 383 -5.81 -4.31 41.82
CA LEU A 383 -5.21 -5.12 40.77
C LEU A 383 -6.18 -5.35 39.59
N ALA A 384 -7.48 -5.43 39.87
CA ALA A 384 -8.52 -5.53 38.85
C ALA A 384 -8.37 -4.42 37.78
N ASP A 385 -8.24 -3.17 38.25
CA ASP A 385 -8.05 -1.99 37.43
C ASP A 385 -6.76 -2.09 36.59
N ASP A 386 -5.66 -2.60 37.18
CA ASP A 386 -4.37 -2.73 36.49
C ASP A 386 -4.41 -3.73 35.33
N LEU A 387 -5.11 -4.85 35.49
CA LEU A 387 -5.25 -5.88 34.47
C LEU A 387 -6.17 -5.44 33.34
N GLU A 388 -7.27 -4.76 33.66
CA GLU A 388 -8.15 -4.15 32.66
C GLU A 388 -7.41 -3.07 31.86
N LEU A 389 -6.61 -2.24 32.54
CA LEU A 389 -5.76 -1.25 31.90
C LEU A 389 -4.68 -1.94 31.04
N GLN A 390 -4.13 -3.09 31.47
CA GLN A 390 -3.22 -3.85 30.63
C GLN A 390 -3.90 -4.33 29.35
N VAL A 391 -5.13 -4.86 29.40
CA VAL A 391 -5.82 -5.32 28.18
C VAL A 391 -6.23 -4.16 27.26
N ARG A 392 -6.74 -3.06 27.83
CA ARG A 392 -7.31 -1.93 27.07
C ARG A 392 -6.25 -0.97 26.54
N ASP A 393 -5.10 -0.89 27.20
CA ASP A 393 -4.06 0.11 26.93
C ASP A 393 -2.67 -0.52 26.83
N GLY A 394 -2.21 -1.23 27.88
CA GLY A 394 -0.85 -1.76 27.95
C GLY A 394 -0.48 -2.76 26.84
N ALA A 395 -1.42 -3.61 26.45
CA ALA A 395 -1.24 -4.61 25.39
C ALA A 395 -0.95 -3.96 24.03
N TRP A 396 -1.59 -2.83 23.74
CA TRP A 396 -1.36 -2.04 22.54
C TRP A 396 0.01 -1.38 22.56
N VAL A 397 0.45 -0.92 23.73
CA VAL A 397 1.82 -0.39 23.94
C VAL A 397 2.86 -1.48 23.72
N ASP A 398 2.66 -2.67 24.29
CA ASP A 398 3.59 -3.79 24.17
C ASP A 398 3.71 -4.27 22.70
N ALA A 399 2.59 -4.28 21.96
CA ALA A 399 2.56 -4.57 20.53
C ALA A 399 3.31 -3.52 19.71
N ALA A 400 3.05 -2.23 19.94
CA ALA A 400 3.75 -1.13 19.25
C ALA A 400 5.25 -1.10 19.57
N LEU A 401 5.62 -1.38 20.83
CA LEU A 401 7.01 -1.48 21.26
C LEU A 401 7.74 -2.64 20.57
N GLY A 402 7.05 -3.75 20.28
CA GLY A 402 7.60 -4.83 19.48
C GLY A 402 7.88 -4.43 18.04
N ALA A 403 6.97 -3.70 17.39
CA ALA A 403 7.14 -3.29 16.01
C ALA A 403 8.34 -2.35 15.78
N ILE A 404 8.71 -1.52 16.77
CA ILE A 404 9.88 -0.64 16.67
C ILE A 404 11.18 -1.31 17.12
N TRP A 405 11.12 -2.52 17.68
CA TRP A 405 12.27 -3.19 18.30
C TRP A 405 13.32 -3.67 17.31
N SER A 406 12.88 -4.09 16.12
CA SER A 406 13.76 -4.46 14.99
C SER A 406 14.64 -3.30 14.51
N GLY A 407 14.27 -2.06 14.87
CA GLY A 407 15.07 -0.86 14.68
C GLY A 407 15.14 -0.41 13.22
N SER A 408 16.22 0.29 12.88
CA SER A 408 16.49 0.83 11.55
C SER A 408 17.98 0.74 11.24
N GLY A 409 18.32 0.50 9.96
CA GLY A 409 19.71 0.62 9.49
C GLY A 409 20.20 2.07 9.41
N ASP A 410 19.33 3.05 9.68
CA ASP A 410 19.65 4.46 9.77
C ASP A 410 19.88 4.89 11.22
N SER A 411 21.05 5.45 11.52
CA SER A 411 21.43 5.77 12.91
C SER A 411 20.52 6.83 13.55
N VAL A 412 20.08 7.84 12.79
CA VAL A 412 19.18 8.89 13.31
C VAL A 412 17.84 8.29 13.74
N VAL A 413 17.32 7.37 12.92
CA VAL A 413 16.06 6.67 13.22
C VAL A 413 16.24 5.70 14.39
N SER A 414 17.34 4.94 14.40
CA SER A 414 17.64 3.98 15.47
C SER A 414 17.77 4.67 16.83
N ASP A 415 18.47 5.81 16.90
CA ASP A 415 18.67 6.55 18.15
C ASP A 415 17.32 7.10 18.68
N ALA A 416 16.49 7.67 17.80
CA ALA A 416 15.17 8.18 18.16
C ALA A 416 14.24 7.07 18.67
N TYR A 417 14.20 5.92 18.00
CA TYR A 417 13.38 4.78 18.43
C TYR A 417 13.87 4.18 19.75
N SER A 418 15.19 4.16 19.98
CA SER A 418 15.77 3.70 21.25
C SER A 418 15.36 4.61 22.41
N SER A 419 15.52 5.93 22.26
CA SER A 419 15.10 6.93 23.25
C SER A 419 13.58 6.89 23.51
N LEU A 420 12.77 6.70 22.48
CA LEU A 420 11.32 6.48 22.62
C LEU A 420 11.02 5.20 23.40
N ALA A 421 11.66 4.09 23.05
CA ALA A 421 11.47 2.79 23.72
C ALA A 421 11.85 2.85 25.20
N GLU A 422 12.93 3.55 25.57
CA GLU A 422 13.34 3.77 26.96
C GLU A 422 12.27 4.52 27.77
N LYS A 423 11.73 5.61 27.22
CA LYS A 423 10.65 6.39 27.86
C LYS A 423 9.39 5.55 28.05
N VAL A 424 9.03 4.75 27.05
CA VAL A 424 7.88 3.83 27.10
C VAL A 424 8.08 2.77 28.19
N ARG A 425 9.22 2.09 28.18
CA ARG A 425 9.58 1.06 29.17
C ARG A 425 9.58 1.61 30.59
N ALA A 426 10.10 2.81 30.81
CA ALA A 426 10.07 3.45 32.13
C ALA A 426 8.63 3.67 32.63
N ARG A 427 7.69 4.05 31.75
CA ARG A 427 6.27 4.16 32.11
C ARG A 427 5.63 2.79 32.35
N ARG A 428 5.89 1.79 31.50
CA ARG A 428 5.41 0.41 31.67
C ARG A 428 5.91 -0.24 32.97
N ALA A 429 7.21 -0.15 33.27
CA ALA A 429 7.79 -0.71 34.49
C ALA A 429 7.16 -0.15 35.77
N ARG A 430 6.71 1.12 35.77
CA ARG A 430 5.94 1.70 36.88
C ARG A 430 4.57 1.07 37.04
N ARG A 431 3.91 0.64 35.95
CA ARG A 431 2.65 -0.13 36.02
C ARG A 431 2.90 -1.53 36.55
N ASP A 432 3.93 -2.22 36.06
CA ASP A 432 4.27 -3.56 36.54
C ASP A 432 4.60 -3.55 38.03
N ALA A 433 5.38 -2.57 38.51
CA ALA A 433 5.68 -2.41 39.94
C ALA A 433 4.42 -2.18 40.79
N LYS A 434 3.49 -1.32 40.33
CA LYS A 434 2.22 -1.06 41.04
C LYS A 434 1.34 -2.30 41.11
N ALA A 435 1.15 -2.99 39.98
CA ALA A 435 0.34 -4.19 39.91
C ALA A 435 0.95 -5.34 40.74
N ALA A 436 2.27 -5.54 40.64
CA ALA A 436 3.00 -6.52 41.43
C ALA A 436 2.81 -6.28 42.94
N GLY A 437 2.93 -5.04 43.39
CA GLY A 437 2.70 -4.66 44.79
C GLY A 437 1.27 -4.91 45.31
N ARG A 438 0.33 -5.30 44.44
CA ARG A 438 -1.07 -5.63 44.75
C ARG A 438 -1.39 -7.11 44.49
N LEU A 439 -0.41 -7.94 44.13
CA LEU A 439 -0.64 -9.37 43.85
C LEU A 439 -1.08 -10.16 45.08
N ASP A 440 -0.86 -9.63 46.29
CA ASP A 440 -1.45 -10.17 47.52
C ASP A 440 -2.99 -10.05 47.54
N GLN A 441 -3.58 -9.12 46.78
CA GLN A 441 -5.03 -8.98 46.60
C GLN A 441 -5.64 -10.12 45.77
N VAL A 442 -4.84 -10.83 44.97
CA VAL A 442 -5.26 -11.97 44.10
C VAL A 442 -5.80 -13.16 44.91
N LEU A 443 -5.59 -13.15 46.23
CA LEU A 443 -5.62 -14.34 47.08
C LEU A 443 -6.92 -14.57 47.81
N THR A 444 -7.88 -13.65 47.69
CA THR A 444 -9.23 -13.83 48.21
C THR A 444 -10.18 -13.84 47.05
N ASN A 445 -10.87 -14.96 46.84
CA ASN A 445 -12.07 -15.01 46.01
C ASN A 445 -13.03 -13.94 46.54
N GLY A 446 -12.94 -12.72 45.99
CA GLY A 446 -13.94 -11.70 46.21
C GLY A 446 -15.30 -12.25 45.79
N PRO A 447 -16.40 -11.69 46.30
CA PRO A 447 -17.74 -12.10 45.89
C PRO A 447 -17.83 -12.17 44.36
N VAL A 448 -18.64 -13.10 43.84
CA VAL A 448 -18.87 -13.29 42.41
C VAL A 448 -19.39 -11.97 41.82
N ALA A 449 -18.48 -11.14 41.33
CA ALA A 449 -18.79 -9.97 40.51
C ALA A 449 -19.32 -10.46 39.16
N ALA A 450 -20.19 -9.70 38.52
CA ALA A 450 -20.65 -10.05 37.19
C ALA A 450 -19.46 -10.05 36.22
N LEU A 451 -19.55 -10.85 35.15
CA LEU A 451 -18.48 -10.90 34.15
C LEU A 451 -18.27 -9.49 33.54
N GLY A 452 -17.03 -9.01 33.57
CA GLY A 452 -16.67 -7.67 33.11
C GLY A 452 -16.68 -6.58 34.20
N GLU A 453 -17.00 -6.90 35.44
CA GLU A 453 -16.85 -5.99 36.60
C GLU A 453 -15.53 -6.18 37.35
N SER A 454 -14.87 -7.32 37.16
CA SER A 454 -13.55 -7.63 37.72
C SER A 454 -12.88 -8.74 36.90
N PRO A 455 -11.53 -8.75 36.81
CA PRO A 455 -10.79 -9.89 36.28
C PRO A 455 -11.09 -11.18 37.04
N ILE A 456 -11.12 -12.28 36.29
CA ILE A 456 -11.37 -13.62 36.82
C ILE A 456 -10.06 -14.42 36.88
N GLY A 457 -9.97 -15.40 37.77
CA GLY A 457 -8.88 -16.38 37.71
C GLY A 457 -8.99 -17.24 36.45
N VAL A 458 -7.86 -17.71 35.92
CA VAL A 458 -7.80 -18.58 34.74
C VAL A 458 -8.67 -19.84 34.91
N GLU A 459 -8.77 -20.34 36.14
CA GLU A 459 -9.61 -21.47 36.52
C GLU A 459 -11.11 -21.21 36.39
N ARG A 460 -11.54 -19.95 36.27
CA ARG A 460 -12.95 -19.58 36.15
C ARG A 460 -13.43 -19.45 34.70
N ILE A 461 -12.52 -19.43 33.72
CA ILE A 461 -12.83 -19.24 32.30
C ILE A 461 -13.86 -20.27 31.80
N LEU A 462 -13.75 -21.53 32.21
CA LEU A 462 -14.71 -22.55 31.79
C LEU A 462 -16.13 -22.25 32.27
N GLY A 463 -16.29 -21.84 33.53
CA GLY A 463 -17.59 -21.57 34.14
C GLY A 463 -18.20 -20.26 33.66
N ASP A 464 -17.41 -19.19 33.67
CA ASP A 464 -17.91 -17.83 33.48
C ASP A 464 -17.91 -17.41 32.00
N VAL A 465 -17.04 -18.00 31.17
CA VAL A 465 -16.88 -17.63 29.75
C VAL A 465 -17.35 -18.72 28.82
N VAL A 466 -16.90 -19.97 28.98
CA VAL A 466 -17.25 -21.05 28.03
C VAL A 466 -18.67 -21.56 28.23
N ALA A 467 -19.09 -21.75 29.49
CA ALA A 467 -20.38 -22.36 29.79
C ALA A 467 -21.60 -21.58 29.25
N PRO A 468 -21.65 -20.23 29.24
CA PRO A 468 -22.75 -19.47 28.64
C PRO A 468 -23.01 -19.79 27.16
N TRP A 469 -21.97 -20.13 26.39
CA TRP A 469 -22.07 -20.36 24.93
C TRP A 469 -22.26 -21.82 24.54
N ARG A 470 -22.20 -22.76 25.50
CA ARG A 470 -22.18 -24.22 25.24
C ARG A 470 -23.34 -24.74 24.37
N ASN A 471 -24.50 -24.09 24.43
CA ASN A 471 -25.70 -24.53 23.70
C ASN A 471 -25.55 -24.37 22.17
N ASN A 472 -24.69 -23.44 21.73
CA ASN A 472 -24.35 -23.26 20.32
C ASN A 472 -23.13 -24.11 19.90
N GLY A 473 -22.54 -24.85 20.84
CA GLY A 473 -21.26 -25.51 20.68
C GLY A 473 -20.11 -24.51 20.74
N VAL A 474 -19.05 -24.85 21.48
CA VAL A 474 -17.86 -24.01 21.62
C VAL A 474 -16.65 -24.72 21.03
N LEU A 475 -15.85 -23.99 20.25
CA LEU A 475 -14.45 -24.31 19.99
C LEU A 475 -13.61 -23.45 20.94
N LEU A 476 -13.04 -24.07 21.98
CA LEU A 476 -12.11 -23.43 22.90
C LEU A 476 -10.68 -23.67 22.39
N VAL A 477 -10.02 -22.61 21.93
CA VAL A 477 -8.62 -22.64 21.52
C VAL A 477 -7.75 -22.01 22.61
N VAL A 478 -6.87 -22.81 23.20
CA VAL A 478 -5.86 -22.34 24.16
C VAL A 478 -4.53 -22.23 23.43
N LEU A 479 -4.06 -21.00 23.26
CA LEU A 479 -2.74 -20.70 22.72
C LEU A 479 -1.76 -20.61 23.91
N ASP A 480 -0.81 -21.54 24.01
CA ASP A 480 0.17 -21.63 25.11
C ASP A 480 1.15 -20.45 25.05
N GLY A 481 1.21 -19.62 26.10
CA GLY A 481 2.06 -18.42 26.14
C GLY A 481 1.52 -17.20 25.35
N PHE A 482 0.23 -17.16 25.03
CA PHE A 482 -0.41 -16.09 24.26
C PHE A 482 -0.66 -14.84 25.10
N SER A 483 0.12 -13.79 24.82
CA SER A 483 0.05 -12.52 25.53
C SER A 483 -1.09 -11.64 25.02
N SER A 484 -1.52 -10.70 25.86
CA SER A 484 -2.52 -9.70 25.49
C SER A 484 -2.07 -8.83 24.31
N ALA A 485 -0.76 -8.61 24.13
CA ALA A 485 -0.21 -7.89 22.98
C ALA A 485 -0.54 -8.61 21.65
N ILE A 486 -0.30 -9.92 21.57
CA ILE A 486 -0.64 -10.72 20.38
C ILE A 486 -2.16 -10.73 20.15
N ALA A 487 -2.95 -10.73 21.22
CA ALA A 487 -4.41 -10.68 21.11
C ALA A 487 -4.92 -9.42 20.39
N THR A 488 -4.23 -8.28 20.50
CA THR A 488 -4.67 -7.03 19.83
C THR A 488 -4.68 -7.15 18.30
N SER A 489 -3.61 -7.71 17.71
CA SER A 489 -3.49 -7.90 16.26
C SER A 489 -4.30 -9.10 15.77
N LEU A 490 -4.23 -10.24 16.47
CA LEU A 490 -4.90 -11.47 16.05
C LEU A 490 -6.42 -11.31 15.99
N ALA A 491 -7.02 -10.56 16.93
CA ALA A 491 -8.46 -10.31 16.90
C ALA A 491 -8.92 -9.54 15.65
N ALA A 492 -8.09 -8.61 15.14
CA ALA A 492 -8.37 -7.91 13.89
C ALA A 492 -8.33 -8.87 12.68
N ASP A 493 -7.37 -9.80 12.65
CA ASP A 493 -7.26 -10.82 11.60
C ASP A 493 -8.42 -11.81 11.61
N ILE A 494 -8.86 -12.22 12.80
CA ILE A 494 -10.02 -13.10 12.98
C ILE A 494 -11.31 -12.41 12.49
N THR A 495 -11.46 -11.12 12.77
CA THR A 495 -12.64 -10.37 12.31
C THR A 495 -12.71 -10.30 10.78
N ARG A 496 -11.55 -10.21 10.10
CA ARG A 496 -11.46 -10.18 8.62
C ARG A 496 -11.94 -11.46 7.94
N ILE A 497 -12.01 -12.60 8.63
CA ILE A 497 -12.50 -13.87 8.07
C ILE A 497 -13.98 -14.15 8.37
N GLY A 498 -14.73 -13.16 8.88
CA GLY A 498 -16.19 -13.24 9.04
C GLY A 498 -16.67 -13.69 10.43
N LEU A 499 -15.77 -13.69 11.42
CA LEU A 499 -16.10 -13.86 12.82
C LEU A 499 -16.36 -12.49 13.45
N VAL A 500 -17.41 -12.39 14.27
CA VAL A 500 -17.81 -11.15 14.97
C VAL A 500 -17.44 -11.31 16.44
N GLU A 501 -16.69 -10.34 16.96
CA GLU A 501 -16.25 -10.33 18.36
C GLU A 501 -17.38 -9.97 19.32
N PHE A 502 -17.40 -10.61 20.48
CA PHE A 502 -18.31 -10.35 21.59
C PHE A 502 -17.52 -10.03 22.87
N VAL A 503 -18.06 -9.10 23.64
CA VAL A 503 -17.52 -8.63 24.93
C VAL A 503 -18.62 -8.61 25.99
N PRO A 504 -18.27 -8.61 27.29
CA PRO A 504 -19.26 -8.44 28.34
C PRO A 504 -20.05 -7.14 28.18
N GLU A 505 -21.36 -7.20 28.36
CA GLU A 505 -22.27 -6.04 28.19
C GLU A 505 -21.96 -4.92 29.18
N ALA A 506 -21.59 -5.28 30.41
CA ALA A 506 -21.30 -4.34 31.48
C ALA A 506 -20.09 -3.43 31.17
N SER A 507 -19.01 -4.01 30.62
CA SER A 507 -17.78 -3.26 30.31
C SER A 507 -17.71 -2.77 28.87
N LYS A 508 -18.36 -3.48 27.93
CA LYS A 508 -18.22 -3.29 26.47
C LYS A 508 -16.77 -3.36 25.97
N HIS A 509 -15.89 -3.97 26.76
CA HIS A 509 -14.46 -4.09 26.49
C HIS A 509 -13.98 -5.53 26.63
N ARG A 510 -12.90 -5.87 25.91
CA ARG A 510 -12.11 -7.06 26.21
C ARG A 510 -11.69 -7.03 27.67
N PHE A 511 -11.67 -8.19 28.31
CA PHE A 511 -11.21 -8.36 29.68
C PHE A 511 -10.10 -9.39 29.74
N GLY A 512 -9.31 -9.31 30.80
CA GLY A 512 -8.23 -10.25 31.09
C GLY A 512 -8.63 -11.19 32.22
N ALA A 513 -8.20 -12.45 32.12
CA ALA A 513 -8.10 -13.34 33.25
C ALA A 513 -6.69 -13.24 33.90
N VAL A 514 -6.56 -13.75 35.12
CA VAL A 514 -5.29 -13.79 35.86
C VAL A 514 -4.77 -15.21 35.86
N ALA A 515 -3.55 -15.40 35.37
CA ALA A 515 -2.84 -16.67 35.44
C ALA A 515 -2.77 -17.19 36.90
N ALA A 516 -2.68 -18.50 37.07
CA ALA A 516 -2.28 -19.07 38.35
C ALA A 516 -0.79 -18.79 38.58
N LEU A 517 -0.35 -18.74 39.85
CA LEU A 517 1.01 -18.32 40.19
C LEU A 517 1.84 -19.51 40.71
N PRO A 518 3.14 -19.59 40.38
CA PRO A 518 3.83 -18.87 39.31
C PRO A 518 3.18 -19.13 37.94
N SER A 519 3.26 -18.17 37.01
CA SER A 519 2.61 -18.18 35.69
C SER A 519 3.24 -19.20 34.72
N LEU A 520 3.10 -20.48 35.05
CA LEU A 520 3.67 -21.62 34.32
C LEU A 520 2.57 -22.44 33.65
N THR A 521 2.86 -22.97 32.46
CA THR A 521 1.95 -23.80 31.66
C THR A 521 1.31 -24.93 32.46
N ASN A 522 2.11 -25.73 33.18
CA ASN A 522 1.65 -26.91 33.92
C ASN A 522 0.78 -26.57 35.14
N ILE A 523 0.69 -25.29 35.52
CA ILE A 523 -0.17 -24.79 36.58
C ILE A 523 -1.38 -24.09 35.95
N SER A 524 -1.17 -23.05 35.15
CA SER A 524 -2.27 -22.24 34.61
C SER A 524 -3.15 -23.00 33.62
N ARG A 525 -2.58 -23.77 32.68
CA ARG A 525 -3.37 -24.53 31.70
C ARG A 525 -4.16 -25.66 32.35
N ALA A 526 -3.52 -26.38 33.27
CA ALA A 526 -4.19 -27.40 34.08
C ALA A 526 -5.34 -26.78 34.90
N SER A 527 -5.12 -25.60 35.48
CA SER A 527 -6.13 -24.87 36.24
C SER A 527 -7.33 -24.44 35.38
N LEU A 528 -7.06 -23.92 34.18
CA LEU A 528 -8.08 -23.58 33.18
C LEU A 528 -8.96 -24.80 32.88
N PHE A 529 -8.35 -25.90 32.42
CA PHE A 529 -9.11 -27.08 31.99
C PHE A 529 -9.79 -27.83 33.14
N CYS A 530 -9.30 -27.72 34.38
CA CYS A 530 -9.90 -28.37 35.54
C CYS A 530 -10.95 -27.52 36.26
N GLY A 531 -11.04 -26.22 35.97
CA GLY A 531 -11.97 -25.33 36.66
C GLY A 531 -11.59 -25.00 38.11
N GLN A 532 -10.36 -25.32 38.52
CA GLN A 532 -9.84 -25.10 39.87
C GLN A 532 -8.31 -24.98 39.84
N VAL A 533 -7.71 -24.21 40.75
CA VAL A 533 -6.24 -24.08 40.83
C VAL A 533 -5.60 -25.45 41.11
N THR A 534 -4.75 -25.90 40.19
CA THR A 534 -4.08 -27.20 40.27
C THR A 534 -2.79 -27.21 39.44
N LYS A 535 -1.97 -28.24 39.65
CA LYS A 535 -0.86 -28.61 38.77
C LYS A 535 -1.21 -29.91 38.04
N GLY A 536 -0.88 -30.02 36.76
CA GLY A 536 -1.20 -31.21 35.97
C GLY A 536 -0.55 -31.24 34.58
N ALA A 537 -0.95 -32.24 33.79
CA ALA A 537 -0.52 -32.42 32.41
C ALA A 537 -1.73 -32.67 31.48
N GLY A 538 -1.48 -32.94 30.19
CA GLY A 538 -2.53 -33.05 29.17
C GLY A 538 -3.64 -34.08 29.46
N GLU A 539 -3.35 -35.17 30.18
CA GLU A 539 -4.38 -36.14 30.60
C GLU A 539 -5.30 -35.57 31.69
N ASP A 540 -4.78 -34.76 32.60
CA ASP A 540 -5.58 -34.06 33.61
C ASP A 540 -6.48 -33.01 32.96
N GLU A 541 -5.93 -32.27 31.99
CA GLU A 541 -6.66 -31.28 31.20
C GLU A 541 -7.83 -31.93 30.44
N ARG A 542 -7.61 -33.07 29.79
CA ARG A 542 -8.66 -33.82 29.08
C ARG A 542 -9.76 -34.30 30.04
N ARG A 543 -9.40 -34.86 31.20
CA ARG A 543 -10.38 -35.29 32.21
C ARG A 543 -11.15 -34.10 32.79
N GLY A 544 -10.46 -32.99 33.04
CA GLY A 544 -11.03 -31.76 33.57
C GLY A 544 -12.14 -31.21 32.66
N LEU A 545 -11.83 -31.08 31.35
CA LEU A 545 -12.81 -30.57 30.39
C LEU A 545 -14.02 -31.50 30.25
N ALA A 546 -13.78 -32.81 30.17
CA ALA A 546 -14.86 -33.80 30.06
C ALA A 546 -15.74 -33.86 31.33
N LYS A 547 -15.16 -33.55 32.51
CA LYS A 547 -15.91 -33.44 33.77
C LYS A 547 -16.77 -32.17 33.80
N ALA A 548 -16.23 -31.04 33.35
CA ALA A 548 -16.96 -29.77 33.28
C ALA A 548 -18.08 -29.80 32.23
N PHE A 549 -17.82 -30.45 31.08
CA PHE A 549 -18.72 -30.56 29.95
C PHE A 549 -18.78 -32.01 29.45
N PRO A 550 -19.75 -32.81 29.92
CA PRO A 550 -19.95 -34.18 29.44
C PRO A 550 -20.05 -34.23 27.91
N GLY A 551 -19.25 -35.10 27.28
CA GLY A 551 -19.16 -35.23 25.82
C GLY A 551 -18.12 -34.33 25.14
N ALA A 552 -17.45 -33.44 25.89
CA ALA A 552 -16.38 -32.61 25.34
C ALA A 552 -15.20 -33.44 24.79
N LYS A 553 -14.52 -32.88 23.80
CA LYS A 553 -13.34 -33.46 23.16
C LYS A 553 -12.16 -32.51 23.34
N THR A 554 -10.96 -33.05 23.55
CA THR A 554 -9.73 -32.25 23.77
C THR A 554 -8.62 -32.76 22.87
N PHE A 555 -8.00 -31.86 22.12
CA PHE A 555 -6.90 -32.14 21.20
C PHE A 555 -5.67 -31.30 21.55
N HIS A 556 -4.55 -31.98 21.79
CA HIS A 556 -3.23 -31.37 21.99
C HIS A 556 -2.37 -31.50 20.73
N LYS A 557 -1.16 -30.96 20.77
CA LYS A 557 -0.18 -30.93 19.65
C LYS A 557 -0.14 -32.19 18.79
N ASP A 558 -0.02 -33.38 19.39
CA ASP A 558 0.09 -34.62 18.63
C ASP A 558 -1.23 -35.01 17.94
N GLY A 559 -2.37 -34.67 18.54
CA GLY A 559 -3.70 -34.84 17.97
C GLY A 559 -4.07 -33.83 16.89
N LEU A 560 -3.21 -32.85 16.60
CA LEU A 560 -3.41 -31.85 15.54
C LEU A 560 -2.58 -32.13 14.27
N ARG A 561 -1.75 -33.18 14.26
CA ARG A 561 -0.93 -33.54 13.11
C ARG A 561 -1.79 -34.15 11.99
N ALA A 562 -2.08 -33.37 10.96
CA ALA A 562 -2.88 -33.81 9.83
C ALA A 562 -2.06 -34.70 8.86
N PRO A 563 -2.70 -35.69 8.20
CA PRO A 563 -2.07 -36.45 7.12
C PRO A 563 -1.85 -35.57 5.88
N ALA A 564 -0.99 -36.03 4.96
CA ALA A 564 -0.71 -35.31 3.72
C ALA A 564 -2.00 -34.98 2.95
N GLY A 565 -2.13 -33.71 2.52
CA GLY A 565 -3.29 -33.20 1.79
C GLY A 565 -4.46 -32.73 2.67
N ALA A 566 -4.39 -32.86 4.00
CA ALA A 566 -5.40 -32.35 4.92
C ALA A 566 -4.84 -31.21 5.79
N ALA A 567 -5.65 -30.18 6.04
CA ALA A 567 -5.29 -29.08 6.95
C ALA A 567 -5.52 -29.43 8.44
N LEU A 568 -6.46 -30.34 8.72
CA LEU A 568 -6.79 -30.83 10.06
C LEU A 568 -7.01 -32.34 10.05
N PRO A 569 -6.75 -33.05 11.16
CA PRO A 569 -7.13 -34.46 11.31
C PRO A 569 -8.65 -34.67 11.25
N ALA A 570 -9.09 -35.79 10.67
CA ALA A 570 -10.50 -36.10 10.49
C ALA A 570 -11.29 -36.15 11.81
N GLU A 571 -10.65 -36.57 12.92
CA GLU A 571 -11.28 -36.60 14.24
C GLU A 571 -11.58 -35.19 14.77
N VAL A 572 -10.67 -34.23 14.54
CA VAL A 572 -10.86 -32.82 14.92
C VAL A 572 -12.01 -32.21 14.12
N VAL A 573 -12.02 -32.42 12.80
CA VAL A 573 -13.10 -31.95 11.91
C VAL A 573 -14.44 -32.55 12.34
N SER A 574 -14.49 -33.85 12.63
CA SER A 574 -15.71 -34.53 13.07
C SER A 574 -16.21 -34.02 14.43
N ALA A 575 -15.30 -33.76 15.37
CA ALA A 575 -15.67 -33.20 16.68
C ALA A 575 -16.25 -31.78 16.56
N ILE A 576 -15.67 -30.94 15.69
CA ILE A 576 -16.17 -29.59 15.40
C ILE A 576 -17.52 -29.65 14.68
N ALA A 577 -17.71 -30.57 13.72
CA ALA A 577 -18.95 -30.71 12.98
C ALA A 577 -20.10 -31.38 13.78
N ALA A 578 -19.79 -32.04 14.90
CA ALA A 578 -20.78 -32.74 15.71
C ALA A 578 -21.84 -31.78 16.31
N ASP A 579 -23.03 -32.31 16.58
CA ASP A 579 -24.12 -31.55 17.20
C ASP A 579 -23.69 -31.04 18.60
N ALA A 580 -23.98 -29.78 18.89
CA ALA A 580 -23.62 -29.11 20.14
C ALA A 580 -24.15 -29.81 21.40
N LYS A 581 -25.26 -30.55 21.32
CA LYS A 581 -25.78 -31.33 22.46
C LYS A 581 -24.91 -32.55 22.76
N SER A 582 -24.26 -33.10 21.73
CA SER A 582 -23.39 -34.28 21.84
C SER A 582 -21.94 -33.91 22.20
N VAL A 583 -21.42 -32.85 21.58
CA VAL A 583 -20.08 -32.32 21.80
C VAL A 583 -20.22 -30.83 22.08
N PRO A 584 -20.54 -30.45 23.33
CA PRO A 584 -20.78 -29.05 23.69
C PRO A 584 -19.52 -28.20 23.59
N VAL A 585 -18.35 -28.79 23.86
CA VAL A 585 -17.07 -28.09 23.80
C VAL A 585 -16.02 -28.96 23.09
N VAL A 586 -15.32 -28.35 22.14
CA VAL A 586 -14.08 -28.90 21.55
C VAL A 586 -12.94 -28.03 22.05
N GLY A 587 -12.10 -28.58 22.94
CA GLY A 587 -10.89 -27.94 23.42
C GLY A 587 -9.70 -28.26 22.53
N VAL A 588 -8.95 -27.25 22.11
CA VAL A 588 -7.74 -27.39 21.30
C VAL A 588 -6.61 -26.61 21.93
N VAL A 589 -5.42 -27.21 22.03
CA VAL A 589 -4.22 -26.56 22.57
C VAL A 589 -3.18 -26.42 21.47
N ILE A 590 -2.71 -25.19 21.23
CA ILE A 590 -1.65 -24.86 20.26
C ILE A 590 -0.46 -24.30 21.02
N ASN A 591 0.68 -25.00 20.97
CA ASN A 591 1.89 -24.64 21.74
C ASN A 591 2.87 -23.74 20.96
N ALA A 592 2.45 -23.17 19.82
CA ALA A 592 3.35 -22.54 18.86
C ALA A 592 4.16 -21.38 19.44
N ILE A 593 3.56 -20.58 20.32
CA ILE A 593 4.22 -19.39 20.90
C ILE A 593 5.29 -19.83 21.90
N ASP A 594 4.92 -20.59 22.94
CA ASP A 594 5.86 -21.07 23.95
C ASP A 594 7.03 -21.88 23.33
N ASP A 595 6.73 -22.78 22.38
CA ASP A 595 7.76 -23.55 21.67
C ASP A 595 8.77 -22.64 20.95
N ALA A 596 8.30 -21.56 20.31
CA ALA A 596 9.16 -20.63 19.59
C ALA A 596 9.94 -19.72 20.54
N VAL A 597 9.30 -19.19 21.58
CA VAL A 597 9.92 -18.36 22.63
C VAL A 597 11.04 -19.13 23.36
N HIS A 598 10.96 -20.46 23.40
CA HIS A 598 12.03 -21.31 23.93
C HIS A 598 13.16 -21.64 22.94
N LYS A 599 12.92 -21.61 21.63
CA LYS A 599 13.83 -22.20 20.62
C LYS A 599 14.39 -21.21 19.59
N ASN A 600 13.70 -20.10 19.35
CA ASN A 600 13.97 -19.18 18.24
C ASN A 600 14.06 -17.75 18.77
N ASP A 601 14.83 -16.91 18.10
CA ASP A 601 14.70 -15.46 18.30
C ASP A 601 13.37 -14.99 17.70
N VAL A 602 12.45 -14.58 18.57
CA VAL A 602 11.08 -14.15 18.22
C VAL A 602 10.89 -12.65 18.31
N ALA A 603 11.97 -11.88 18.53
CA ALA A 603 11.88 -10.44 18.76
C ALA A 603 11.17 -9.68 17.62
N ASP A 604 11.35 -10.16 16.38
CA ASP A 604 10.83 -9.55 15.15
C ASP A 604 9.64 -10.31 14.56
N TRP A 605 9.06 -11.27 15.28
CA TRP A 605 7.98 -12.09 14.73
C TRP A 605 6.63 -11.35 14.79
N GLU A 606 6.00 -11.22 13.63
CA GLU A 606 4.57 -10.93 13.56
C GLU A 606 3.78 -12.23 13.73
N TRP A 607 3.02 -12.32 14.82
CA TRP A 607 2.21 -13.48 15.14
C TRP A 607 0.90 -13.46 14.35
N GLY A 608 0.89 -14.14 13.21
CA GLY A 608 -0.29 -14.33 12.36
C GLY A 608 -0.76 -15.78 12.28
N PHE A 609 -1.72 -16.04 11.37
CA PHE A 609 -2.24 -17.39 11.15
C PHE A 609 -1.19 -18.40 10.70
N ASP A 610 -0.14 -17.94 10.01
CA ASP A 610 0.93 -18.81 9.50
C ASP A 610 1.80 -19.33 10.66
N GLN A 611 2.17 -18.47 11.60
CA GLN A 611 2.95 -18.81 12.80
C GLN A 611 2.11 -19.63 13.79
N LEU A 612 0.78 -19.45 13.77
CA LEU A 612 -0.17 -20.10 14.68
C LEU A 612 -0.88 -21.31 14.04
N ALA A 613 -0.34 -21.89 12.97
CA ALA A 613 -0.93 -23.06 12.34
C ALA A 613 -1.19 -24.20 13.36
N PRO A 614 -2.35 -24.88 13.33
CA PRO A 614 -3.40 -24.82 12.30
C PRO A 614 -4.59 -23.88 12.65
N LEU A 615 -4.38 -22.78 13.37
CA LEU A 615 -5.45 -21.89 13.86
C LEU A 615 -6.45 -21.49 12.76
N ARG A 616 -6.00 -21.07 11.58
CA ARG A 616 -6.90 -20.66 10.49
C ARG A 616 -7.87 -21.77 10.10
N ALA A 617 -7.38 -23.00 9.94
CA ALA A 617 -8.21 -24.13 9.55
C ALA A 617 -9.24 -24.49 10.65
N LEU A 618 -8.88 -24.34 11.92
CA LEU A 618 -9.80 -24.53 13.06
C LEU A 618 -10.93 -23.49 13.04
N LEU A 619 -10.60 -22.22 12.77
CA LEU A 619 -11.58 -21.14 12.69
C LEU A 619 -12.52 -21.33 11.49
N ASP A 620 -11.99 -21.69 10.32
CA ASP A 620 -12.80 -21.98 9.14
C ASP A 620 -13.77 -23.16 9.40
N ALA A 621 -13.30 -24.21 10.09
CA ALA A 621 -14.14 -25.33 10.51
C ALA A 621 -15.23 -24.90 11.51
N ALA A 622 -14.91 -24.04 12.48
CA ALA A 622 -15.88 -23.53 13.45
C ALA A 622 -16.94 -22.62 12.80
N VAL A 623 -16.55 -21.79 11.83
CA VAL A 623 -17.46 -20.97 11.02
C VAL A 623 -18.46 -21.86 10.27
N ASN A 624 -17.97 -22.92 9.62
CA ASN A 624 -18.82 -23.89 8.91
C ASN A 624 -19.77 -24.63 9.84
N ALA A 625 -19.31 -25.00 11.04
CA ALA A 625 -20.11 -25.66 12.07
C ALA A 625 -20.98 -24.69 12.90
N ARG A 626 -20.92 -23.38 12.64
CA ARG A 626 -21.61 -22.32 13.41
C ARG A 626 -21.33 -22.34 14.91
N ARG A 627 -20.14 -22.79 15.31
CA ARG A 627 -19.72 -22.82 16.72
C ARG A 627 -19.25 -21.45 17.19
N THR A 628 -19.50 -21.16 18.46
CA THR A 628 -18.83 -20.02 19.13
C THR A 628 -17.36 -20.36 19.30
N VAL A 629 -16.47 -19.41 19.03
CA VAL A 629 -15.03 -19.57 19.21
C VAL A 629 -14.61 -18.80 20.45
N VAL A 630 -13.93 -19.46 21.38
CA VAL A 630 -13.26 -18.82 22.50
C VAL A 630 -11.76 -19.01 22.31
N ILE A 631 -11.00 -17.92 22.24
CA ILE A 631 -9.53 -17.97 22.18
C ILE A 631 -8.99 -17.35 23.46
N THR A 632 -8.12 -18.09 24.13
CA THR A 632 -7.52 -17.67 25.40
C THR A 632 -6.11 -18.22 25.52
N SER A 633 -5.44 -17.85 26.60
CA SER A 633 -4.17 -18.44 27.01
C SER A 633 -4.24 -19.08 28.38
N ASP A 634 -3.12 -19.66 28.80
CA ASP A 634 -2.79 -20.05 30.16
C ASP A 634 -1.93 -18.98 30.87
N HIS A 635 -1.00 -18.36 30.17
CA HIS A 635 -0.21 -17.21 30.62
C HIS A 635 0.29 -16.39 29.43
N GLY A 636 0.73 -15.16 29.69
CA GLY A 636 1.51 -14.41 28.71
C GLY A 636 3.01 -14.67 28.84
N HIS A 637 3.82 -13.77 28.28
CA HIS A 637 5.27 -13.88 28.31
C HIS A 637 5.93 -12.50 28.19
N VAL A 638 7.19 -12.44 28.58
CA VAL A 638 8.12 -11.34 28.29
C VAL A 638 9.08 -11.78 27.20
N VAL A 639 9.32 -10.91 26.21
CA VAL A 639 10.29 -11.16 25.13
C VAL A 639 11.69 -10.75 25.58
N GLU A 640 12.70 -11.56 25.26
CA GLU A 640 14.10 -11.24 25.53
C GLU A 640 14.55 -10.01 24.75
N ARG A 641 14.99 -8.98 25.49
CA ARG A 641 15.35 -7.68 24.93
C ARG A 641 16.50 -7.03 25.68
N SER A 642 17.65 -7.71 25.68
CA SER A 642 18.86 -7.34 26.42
C SER A 642 18.64 -7.36 27.92
N THR A 643 18.05 -8.45 28.42
CA THR A 643 17.71 -8.59 29.84
C THR A 643 18.95 -8.84 30.70
N GLU A 644 18.88 -8.41 31.97
CA GLU A 644 19.88 -8.63 32.99
C GLU A 644 19.77 -10.05 33.57
N ALA A 645 20.87 -10.80 33.58
CA ALA A 645 20.92 -12.13 34.19
C ALA A 645 21.21 -12.04 35.70
N LEU A 646 20.24 -12.43 36.52
CA LEU A 646 20.31 -12.44 37.98
C LEU A 646 20.72 -13.82 38.51
N ALA A 647 21.52 -13.82 39.58
CA ALA A 647 21.97 -15.04 40.26
C ALA A 647 21.03 -15.41 41.40
N ALA A 648 20.32 -16.55 41.27
CA ALA A 648 19.54 -17.14 42.35
C ALA A 648 19.60 -18.68 42.27
N ALA A 649 20.10 -19.33 43.32
CA ALA A 649 20.24 -20.78 43.35
C ALA A 649 18.86 -21.46 43.39
N GLY A 650 18.64 -22.42 42.49
CA GLY A 650 17.37 -23.15 42.39
C GLY A 650 16.18 -22.33 41.87
N ALA A 651 16.42 -21.12 41.36
CA ALA A 651 15.41 -20.32 40.68
C ALA A 651 15.08 -20.90 39.30
N ASP A 652 13.82 -20.77 38.90
CA ASP A 652 13.43 -20.84 37.49
C ASP A 652 13.58 -19.45 36.86
N ALA A 653 13.36 -19.33 35.55
CA ALA A 653 13.73 -18.12 34.80
C ALA A 653 13.11 -16.81 35.33
N ARG A 654 11.93 -16.88 35.96
CA ARG A 654 11.18 -15.70 36.42
C ARG A 654 10.69 -15.77 37.86
N TRP A 655 11.01 -16.85 38.57
CA TRP A 655 10.61 -17.02 39.96
C TRP A 655 11.58 -17.87 40.76
N ARG A 656 11.55 -17.72 42.08
CA ARG A 656 12.36 -18.50 43.02
C ARG A 656 11.58 -18.82 44.29
N ALA A 657 12.02 -19.86 45.00
CA ALA A 657 11.51 -20.16 46.32
C ALA A 657 11.82 -19.00 47.32
N PRO A 658 10.95 -18.77 48.31
CA PRO A 658 11.24 -17.86 49.40
C PRO A 658 12.47 -18.33 50.20
N GLY A 659 13.31 -17.39 50.67
CA GLY A 659 14.45 -17.72 51.53
C GLY A 659 15.46 -16.58 51.62
N ALA A 660 15.97 -16.12 50.47
CA ALA A 660 16.76 -14.90 50.38
C ALA A 660 15.83 -13.66 50.41
N PRO A 661 16.30 -12.50 50.92
CA PRO A 661 15.56 -11.24 50.90
C PRO A 661 15.03 -10.90 49.51
N VAL A 662 13.87 -10.27 49.43
CA VAL A 662 13.28 -9.78 48.18
C VAL A 662 14.11 -8.61 47.68
N ALA A 663 14.57 -8.68 46.45
CA ALA A 663 15.33 -7.63 45.78
C ALA A 663 14.41 -6.63 45.06
N GLU A 664 14.98 -5.52 44.60
CA GLU A 664 14.28 -4.62 43.69
C GLU A 664 13.92 -5.36 42.39
N GLY A 665 12.72 -5.16 41.87
CA GLY A 665 12.22 -5.91 40.71
C GLY A 665 11.52 -7.22 41.04
N GLU A 666 11.51 -7.64 42.31
CA GLU A 666 10.86 -8.85 42.81
C GLU A 666 9.63 -8.54 43.67
N VAL A 667 8.73 -9.51 43.80
CA VAL A 667 7.60 -9.48 44.74
C VAL A 667 7.37 -10.86 45.36
N THR A 668 7.09 -10.90 46.67
CA THR A 668 6.65 -12.12 47.35
C THR A 668 5.15 -12.27 47.22
N VAL A 669 4.71 -13.46 46.81
CA VAL A 669 3.30 -13.86 46.77
C VAL A 669 3.11 -15.11 47.62
N SER A 670 1.94 -15.27 48.23
CA SER A 670 1.57 -16.46 49.00
C SER A 670 0.09 -16.77 48.83
N GLY A 671 -0.45 -17.87 49.31
CA GLY A 671 -1.90 -18.11 49.34
C GLY A 671 -2.42 -19.10 48.30
N PRO A 672 -3.75 -19.28 48.18
CA PRO A 672 -4.35 -20.46 47.56
C PRO A 672 -4.14 -20.56 46.04
N ARG A 673 -3.77 -19.45 45.40
CA ARG A 673 -3.47 -19.39 43.96
C ARG A 673 -1.97 -19.57 43.65
N VAL A 674 -1.14 -19.73 44.68
CA VAL A 674 0.32 -19.92 44.56
C VAL A 674 0.65 -21.41 44.68
N VAL A 675 0.88 -22.06 43.55
CA VAL A 675 1.19 -23.48 43.42
C VAL A 675 2.70 -23.70 43.49
N ALA A 676 3.28 -23.35 44.64
CA ALA A 676 4.68 -23.57 44.99
C ALA A 676 4.78 -24.29 46.35
N GLU A 677 5.97 -24.81 46.68
CA GLU A 677 6.19 -25.44 47.99
C GLU A 677 5.92 -24.43 49.13
N GLY A 678 5.13 -24.84 50.12
CA GLY A 678 4.69 -23.95 51.20
C GLY A 678 3.66 -22.88 50.79
N GLY A 679 3.15 -22.91 49.55
CA GLY A 679 2.15 -21.96 49.07
C GLY A 679 2.67 -20.52 48.97
N SER A 680 3.97 -20.35 48.71
CA SER A 680 4.65 -19.05 48.64
C SER A 680 5.77 -19.05 47.61
N ALA A 681 5.97 -17.93 46.93
CA ALA A 681 6.96 -17.75 45.86
C ALA A 681 7.45 -16.29 45.80
N VAL A 682 8.65 -16.08 45.26
CA VAL A 682 9.16 -14.74 44.90
C VAL A 682 9.22 -14.66 43.37
N LEU A 683 8.53 -13.69 42.78
CA LEU A 683 8.36 -13.51 41.33
C LEU A 683 9.06 -12.24 40.84
N LEU A 684 9.65 -12.27 39.64
CA LEU A 684 10.13 -11.06 38.97
C LEU A 684 8.96 -10.34 38.30
N TRP A 685 8.79 -9.04 38.58
CA TRP A 685 7.82 -8.20 37.87
C TRP A 685 8.48 -7.32 36.81
N ARG A 686 9.76 -6.97 36.96
CA ARG A 686 10.50 -6.20 35.95
C ARG A 686 10.76 -7.09 34.72
N GLU A 687 10.56 -6.56 33.52
CA GLU A 687 10.67 -7.31 32.27
C GLU A 687 12.12 -7.43 31.77
N ASP A 688 12.99 -6.54 32.22
CA ASP A 688 14.38 -6.39 31.79
C ASP A 688 15.37 -7.25 32.61
N ALA A 689 14.89 -8.28 33.31
CA ALA A 689 15.73 -9.20 34.08
C ALA A 689 15.24 -10.65 34.01
N HIS A 690 16.12 -11.62 34.22
CA HIS A 690 15.76 -13.03 34.34
C HIS A 690 16.71 -13.76 35.28
N PHE A 691 16.31 -14.90 35.82
CA PHE A 691 17.24 -15.83 36.46
C PHE A 691 17.75 -16.87 35.45
N GLY A 692 18.91 -17.45 35.75
CA GLY A 692 19.45 -18.57 34.99
C GLY A 692 19.93 -18.18 33.57
N PRO A 693 19.96 -19.12 32.61
CA PRO A 693 20.47 -18.85 31.27
C PRO A 693 19.48 -18.05 30.42
N ARG A 694 20.02 -17.26 29.49
CA ARG A 694 19.26 -16.47 28.52
C ARG A 694 18.41 -17.38 27.62
N ARG A 695 17.16 -16.98 27.38
CA ARG A 695 16.20 -17.60 26.44
C ARG A 695 15.63 -16.50 25.52
N ALA A 696 14.87 -16.84 24.50
CA ALA A 696 14.27 -15.82 23.62
C ALA A 696 13.00 -15.17 24.21
N GLY A 697 12.47 -15.74 25.28
CA GLY A 697 11.56 -15.08 26.18
C GLY A 697 11.26 -15.94 27.39
N TYR A 698 10.41 -15.41 28.27
CA TYR A 698 10.28 -15.88 29.64
C TYR A 698 8.83 -15.78 30.11
N HIS A 699 8.47 -16.68 31.02
CA HIS A 699 7.20 -16.68 31.75
C HIS A 699 7.46 -17.22 33.17
N GLY A 700 6.44 -17.19 34.03
CA GLY A 700 6.53 -17.61 35.43
C GLY A 700 6.62 -16.45 36.42
N GLY A 701 6.77 -15.21 35.94
CA GLY A 701 6.88 -14.00 36.76
C GLY A 701 5.55 -13.33 37.07
N ALA A 702 5.67 -12.05 37.45
CA ALA A 702 4.63 -11.16 37.95
C ALA A 702 4.43 -9.90 37.09
N SER A 703 5.11 -9.78 35.93
CA SER A 703 4.84 -8.68 35.02
C SER A 703 3.40 -8.73 34.52
N LEU A 704 2.79 -7.58 34.20
CA LEU A 704 1.44 -7.55 33.64
C LEU A 704 1.37 -8.36 32.33
N ALA A 705 2.45 -8.37 31.54
CA ALA A 705 2.56 -9.15 30.31
C ALA A 705 2.50 -10.67 30.55
N GLU A 706 2.99 -11.17 31.69
CA GLU A 706 2.95 -12.60 32.05
C GLU A 706 1.63 -13.01 32.68
N ILE A 707 1.10 -12.22 33.61
CA ILE A 707 -0.06 -12.62 34.43
C ILE A 707 -1.41 -12.35 33.76
N THR A 708 -1.47 -11.46 32.78
CA THR A 708 -2.71 -11.06 32.10
C THR A 708 -3.00 -12.00 30.93
N VAL A 709 -3.97 -12.88 31.13
CA VAL A 709 -4.45 -13.85 30.14
C VAL A 709 -5.55 -13.20 29.30
N PRO A 710 -5.37 -12.98 27.99
CA PRO A 710 -6.43 -12.42 27.14
C PRO A 710 -7.55 -13.44 26.94
N VAL A 711 -8.81 -12.97 26.93
CA VAL A 711 -9.99 -13.77 26.63
C VAL A 711 -10.75 -13.13 25.48
N LEU A 712 -10.82 -13.83 24.34
CA LEU A 712 -11.52 -13.38 23.14
C LEU A 712 -12.67 -14.33 22.83
N VAL A 713 -13.85 -13.78 22.52
CA VAL A 713 -15.04 -14.55 22.16
C VAL A 713 -15.57 -14.08 20.82
N PHE A 714 -15.83 -15.02 19.92
CA PHE A 714 -16.34 -14.73 18.59
C PHE A 714 -17.50 -15.64 18.21
N GLN A 715 -18.45 -15.11 17.43
CA GLN A 715 -19.44 -15.92 16.72
C GLN A 715 -19.33 -15.71 15.21
N PRO A 716 -19.60 -16.74 14.40
CA PRO A 716 -19.77 -16.57 12.97
C PRO A 716 -20.90 -15.58 12.68
N ALA A 717 -20.72 -14.69 11.70
CA ALA A 717 -21.75 -13.72 11.32
C ALA A 717 -23.11 -14.36 10.96
N THR A 718 -23.11 -15.64 10.58
CA THR A 718 -24.30 -16.45 10.28
C THR A 718 -25.03 -17.00 11.51
N ALA A 719 -24.49 -16.81 12.72
CA ALA A 719 -25.00 -17.36 13.98
C ALA A 719 -25.41 -16.28 15.00
N LEU A 720 -25.43 -14.99 14.61
CA LEU A 720 -25.64 -13.84 15.52
C LEU A 720 -27.01 -13.78 16.22
N ALA A 721 -27.98 -14.62 15.84
CA ALA A 721 -29.31 -14.64 16.45
C ALA A 721 -29.34 -15.30 17.85
N ALA A 722 -28.26 -15.97 18.26
CA ALA A 722 -28.16 -16.69 19.53
C ALA A 722 -26.99 -16.14 20.38
N SER A 723 -27.17 -14.95 20.96
CA SER A 723 -26.22 -14.38 21.94
C SER A 723 -26.45 -14.95 23.33
N ALA A 724 -25.37 -15.21 24.07
CA ALA A 724 -25.47 -15.51 25.49
C ALA A 724 -25.87 -14.25 26.28
N ASP A 725 -26.65 -14.43 27.36
CA ASP A 725 -27.03 -13.32 28.24
C ASP A 725 -25.79 -12.63 28.82
N GLY A 726 -25.81 -11.28 28.86
CA GLY A 726 -24.70 -10.47 29.36
C GLY A 726 -23.54 -10.29 28.38
N TRP A 727 -23.70 -10.66 27.11
CA TRP A 727 -22.72 -10.44 26.05
C TRP A 727 -23.29 -9.62 24.91
N VAL A 728 -22.48 -8.71 24.37
CA VAL A 728 -22.83 -7.85 23.23
C VAL A 728 -21.75 -7.92 22.17
N GLN A 729 -22.12 -7.61 20.92
CA GLN A 729 -21.13 -7.42 19.85
C GLN A 729 -20.18 -6.30 20.24
N ALA A 730 -18.89 -6.54 20.07
CA ALA A 730 -17.86 -5.61 20.49
C ALA A 730 -17.92 -4.31 19.66
N PRO A 731 -17.97 -3.13 20.29
CA PRO A 731 -17.51 -1.91 19.63
C PRO A 731 -16.00 -2.05 19.34
N PRO A 732 -15.40 -1.17 18.50
CA PRO A 732 -13.95 -1.19 18.30
C PRO A 732 -13.20 -1.11 19.64
N GLN A 733 -12.20 -1.97 19.78
CA GLN A 733 -11.43 -2.14 21.02
C GLN A 733 -10.11 -1.34 21.02
N THR A 734 -9.84 -0.59 19.95
CA THR A 734 -8.65 0.27 19.81
C THR A 734 -8.73 1.43 20.80
N PRO A 735 -7.66 1.72 21.58
CA PRO A 735 -7.65 2.86 22.49
C PRO A 735 -7.63 4.18 21.69
N ALA A 736 -8.11 5.26 22.30
CA ALA A 736 -8.30 6.54 21.62
C ALA A 736 -7.00 7.11 20.99
N TRP A 737 -5.86 6.92 21.65
CA TRP A 737 -4.54 7.37 21.17
C TRP A 737 -3.98 6.52 20.00
N TRP A 738 -4.62 5.39 19.67
CA TRP A 738 -4.13 4.48 18.64
C TRP A 738 -4.28 5.04 17.23
N ASN A 739 -5.41 5.70 16.94
CA ASN A 739 -5.73 6.19 15.60
C ASN A 739 -5.59 7.70 15.49
N ASP A 740 -6.02 8.44 16.52
CA ASP A 740 -6.11 9.89 16.47
C ASP A 740 -5.00 10.58 17.28
N PRO A 741 -4.59 11.79 16.87
CA PRO A 741 -3.69 12.62 17.66
C PRO A 741 -4.25 12.91 19.06
N VAL A 742 -3.36 12.92 20.06
CA VAL A 742 -3.71 13.41 21.39
C VAL A 742 -3.53 14.92 21.37
N LEU A 743 -4.65 15.67 21.42
CA LEU A 743 -4.57 17.12 21.50
C LEU A 743 -4.04 17.51 22.88
N THR A 744 -2.85 18.09 22.90
CA THR A 744 -2.36 18.78 24.09
C THR A 744 -3.08 20.13 24.17
N ALA A 745 -3.70 20.42 25.31
CA ALA A 745 -4.20 21.77 25.57
C ALA A 745 -3.04 22.75 25.38
N SER A 746 -3.15 23.64 24.39
CA SER A 746 -2.09 24.61 24.06
C SER A 746 -1.71 25.39 25.32
N VAL A 747 -0.50 25.20 25.81
CA VAL A 747 0.05 26.03 26.88
C VAL A 747 0.22 27.43 26.29
N ALA A 748 -0.70 28.33 26.65
CA ALA A 748 -0.67 29.71 26.19
C ALA A 748 0.72 30.33 26.45
N PRO A 749 1.36 30.95 25.45
CA PRO A 749 2.68 31.53 25.64
C PRO A 749 2.60 32.69 26.62
N ILE A 750 3.42 32.65 27.67
CA ILE A 750 3.57 33.75 28.63
C ILE A 750 4.02 35.01 27.86
N PRO A 751 3.24 36.11 27.87
CA PRO A 751 3.57 37.28 27.07
C PRO A 751 4.82 37.97 27.62
N LYS A 752 5.91 37.96 26.84
CA LYS A 752 7.11 38.76 27.12
C LYS A 752 6.78 40.24 26.89
N HIS A 753 6.79 41.04 27.96
CA HIS A 753 6.69 42.50 27.91
C HIS A 753 7.76 43.10 26.99
N LYS A 754 7.35 43.73 25.88
CA LYS A 754 8.22 44.62 25.10
C LYS A 754 8.09 46.07 25.59
N ALA A 755 9.25 46.70 25.83
CA ALA A 755 9.38 48.09 26.24
C ALA A 755 8.92 49.07 25.14
N ARG A 756 8.16 50.10 25.55
CA ARG A 756 7.66 51.21 24.71
C ARG A 756 8.81 52.08 24.18
N LYS A 757 8.88 52.32 22.86
CA LYS A 757 9.58 53.47 22.27
C LYS A 757 8.56 54.48 21.73
N LYS A 758 8.86 55.77 21.98
CA LYS A 758 8.09 56.97 21.63
C LYS A 758 7.97 57.16 20.11
N ALA A 759 6.78 57.58 19.68
CA ALA A 759 6.46 58.01 18.32
C ALA A 759 7.00 59.42 18.02
N ARG A 760 7.36 59.65 16.75
CA ARG A 760 7.61 60.97 16.15
C ARG A 760 6.75 61.05 14.88
N SER A 761 6.06 62.17 14.71
CA SER A 761 5.06 62.47 13.69
C SER A 761 5.65 63.09 12.41
N ALA A 762 5.04 62.76 11.26
CA ALA A 762 4.93 63.48 9.97
C ALA A 762 4.57 62.40 8.90
N ASP A 763 3.77 62.59 7.86
CA ASP A 763 2.89 63.65 7.39
C ASP A 763 1.92 62.99 6.38
N ALA A 764 0.80 63.64 6.09
CA ALA A 764 -0.29 63.10 5.28
C ALA A 764 -0.06 63.19 3.76
N SER A 765 -0.53 62.16 3.03
CA SER A 765 -1.06 62.33 1.67
C SER A 765 -2.26 61.40 1.47
N GLU A 766 -3.35 62.00 0.97
CA GLU A 766 -4.67 61.42 0.79
C GLU A 766 -4.72 60.45 -0.41
N GLY A 767 -5.36 59.30 -0.20
CA GLY A 767 -5.70 58.30 -1.23
C GLY A 767 -7.08 57.72 -0.93
N LEU A 768 -8.02 58.00 -1.82
CA LEU A 768 -9.46 57.87 -1.68
C LEU A 768 -9.96 56.43 -1.99
N PHE A 769 -9.86 55.50 -1.03
CA PHE A 769 -10.66 54.26 -0.96
C PHE A 769 -10.77 53.83 0.52
N SER A 770 -11.83 54.27 1.20
CA SER A 770 -12.13 53.87 2.57
C SER A 770 -12.85 52.53 2.59
N VAL A 771 -12.12 51.46 2.91
CA VAL A 771 -12.70 50.25 3.51
C VAL A 771 -12.86 50.55 5.00
N GLU A 772 -14.09 50.48 5.50
CA GLU A 772 -14.41 50.63 6.93
C GLU A 772 -13.79 49.48 7.73
N GLU A 773 -12.62 49.74 8.33
CA GLU A 773 -12.12 49.01 9.49
C GLU A 773 -12.86 49.50 10.74
N ALA A 774 -13.89 48.75 11.13
CA ALA A 774 -14.45 48.70 12.47
C ALA A 774 -14.79 47.22 12.72
N SER A 775 -14.31 46.52 13.75
CA SER A 775 -13.95 46.94 15.09
C SER A 775 -13.02 45.89 15.69
N ARG A 776 -12.11 46.36 16.55
CA ARG A 776 -11.26 45.55 17.44
C ARG A 776 -12.08 44.45 18.10
N GLN A 777 -11.82 43.20 17.74
CA GLN A 777 -12.30 42.03 18.48
C GLN A 777 -11.74 42.11 19.91
N GLN A 778 -12.65 42.31 20.86
CA GLN A 778 -12.44 41.98 22.26
C GLN A 778 -11.98 40.51 22.35
N ALA A 779 -11.09 40.25 23.31
CA ALA A 779 -10.63 38.90 23.64
C ALA A 779 -11.84 37.95 23.79
N PRO A 780 -11.79 36.74 23.22
CA PRO A 780 -12.89 35.80 23.32
C PRO A 780 -13.14 35.47 24.80
N SER A 781 -14.37 35.77 25.23
CA SER A 781 -14.97 35.23 26.45
C SER A 781 -15.19 33.71 26.25
N PRO A 782 -15.39 32.90 27.31
CA PRO A 782 -15.19 31.45 27.26
C PRO A 782 -16.05 30.84 26.14
N THR A 783 -15.39 30.05 25.29
CA THR A 783 -15.99 29.37 24.14
C THR A 783 -17.30 28.70 24.55
N THR A 784 -18.42 29.19 24.01
CA THR A 784 -19.70 28.46 24.03
C THR A 784 -19.43 27.05 23.51
N ASP A 785 -19.87 26.02 24.24
CA ASP A 785 -19.77 24.64 23.80
C ASP A 785 -20.48 24.50 22.45
N LEU A 786 -19.68 24.29 21.40
CA LEU A 786 -20.14 24.29 20.01
C LEU A 786 -21.17 23.17 19.76
N VAL A 787 -20.98 22.01 20.40
CA VAL A 787 -21.86 20.85 20.23
C VAL A 787 -23.18 21.09 20.94
N ALA A 788 -23.17 21.63 22.16
CA ALA A 788 -24.40 22.02 22.84
C ALA A 788 -25.19 23.07 22.04
N ALA A 789 -24.50 24.11 21.54
CA ALA A 789 -25.12 25.14 20.71
C ALA A 789 -25.72 24.57 19.40
N LEU A 790 -25.07 23.57 18.80
CA LEU A 790 -25.59 22.86 17.63
C LEU A 790 -26.91 22.16 17.94
N LEU A 791 -26.99 21.39 19.03
CA LEU A 791 -28.18 20.63 19.40
C LEU A 791 -29.35 21.55 19.80
N GLU A 792 -29.08 22.73 20.34
CA GLU A 792 -30.08 23.75 20.68
C GLU A 792 -30.54 24.59 19.47
N SER A 793 -29.89 24.47 18.32
CA SER A 793 -30.16 25.33 17.17
C SER A 793 -31.48 25.01 16.46
N ALA A 794 -32.17 26.05 15.96
CA ALA A 794 -33.41 25.89 15.20
C ALA A 794 -33.25 25.06 13.91
N PRO A 795 -32.14 25.16 13.14
CA PRO A 795 -31.89 24.29 12.00
C PRO A 795 -31.79 22.81 12.39
N TYR A 796 -31.11 22.48 13.50
CA TYR A 796 -31.03 21.11 14.00
C TYR A 796 -32.40 20.55 14.39
N ALA A 797 -33.19 21.32 15.14
CA ALA A 797 -34.55 20.93 15.52
C ALA A 797 -35.44 20.66 14.29
N SER A 798 -35.28 21.45 13.23
CA SER A 798 -36.02 21.30 11.97
C SER A 798 -35.61 20.00 11.24
N GLN A 799 -34.32 19.74 11.11
CA GLN A 799 -33.81 18.50 10.50
C GLN A 799 -34.24 17.25 11.28
N ARG A 800 -34.22 17.33 12.61
CA ARG A 800 -34.71 16.25 13.49
C ARG A 800 -36.20 15.97 13.30
N ALA A 801 -37.02 17.01 13.18
CA ALA A 801 -38.45 16.87 12.89
C ALA A 801 -38.69 16.20 11.52
N MET A 802 -37.89 16.54 10.50
CA MET A 802 -37.94 15.91 9.18
C MET A 802 -37.48 14.44 9.20
N ALA A 803 -36.46 14.11 9.98
CA ALA A 803 -35.96 12.74 10.12
C ALA A 803 -36.94 11.81 10.90
N GLY A 804 -37.78 12.38 11.77
CA GLY A 804 -38.84 11.68 12.49
C GLY A 804 -38.32 10.48 13.29
N ARG A 805 -39.02 9.34 13.22
CA ARG A 805 -38.65 8.09 13.94
C ARG A 805 -37.32 7.47 13.52
N ARG A 806 -36.69 7.97 12.45
CA ARG A 806 -35.39 7.50 11.96
C ARG A 806 -34.22 8.36 12.44
N ALA A 807 -34.49 9.40 13.25
CA ALA A 807 -33.47 10.18 13.92
C ALA A 807 -32.80 9.35 15.02
N LEU A 808 -31.49 9.53 15.19
CA LEU A 808 -30.79 9.00 16.35
C LEU A 808 -31.18 9.77 17.61
N PRO A 809 -31.11 9.13 18.79
CA PRO A 809 -31.18 9.82 20.07
C PRO A 809 -30.14 10.96 20.18
N ASP A 810 -30.53 12.09 20.77
CA ASP A 810 -29.70 13.30 20.80
C ASP A 810 -28.39 13.09 21.57
N ASP A 811 -28.40 12.23 22.59
CA ASP A 811 -27.20 11.80 23.34
C ASP A 811 -26.20 11.07 22.45
N GLN A 812 -26.66 10.21 21.53
CA GLN A 812 -25.76 9.55 20.57
C GLN A 812 -25.24 10.53 19.52
N VAL A 813 -26.06 11.48 19.08
CA VAL A 813 -25.62 12.54 18.15
C VAL A 813 -24.60 13.45 18.82
N GLU A 814 -24.83 13.82 20.09
CA GLU A 814 -23.91 14.62 20.89
C GLU A 814 -22.55 13.93 20.97
N VAL A 815 -22.50 12.68 21.44
CA VAL A 815 -21.24 11.93 21.55
C VAL A 815 -20.56 11.81 20.20
N PHE A 816 -21.30 11.46 19.13
CA PHE A 816 -20.74 11.32 17.79
C PHE A 816 -20.07 12.61 17.31
N VAL A 817 -20.74 13.76 17.44
CA VAL A 817 -20.24 15.05 16.95
C VAL A 817 -19.11 15.56 17.85
N ARG A 818 -19.28 15.44 19.17
CA ARG A 818 -18.31 15.88 20.17
C ARG A 818 -16.96 15.18 19.99
N GLU A 819 -16.95 13.87 19.75
CA GLU A 819 -15.70 13.13 19.51
C GLU A 819 -14.90 13.63 18.30
N ILE A 820 -15.59 14.09 17.25
CA ILE A 820 -14.96 14.65 16.06
C ILE A 820 -14.49 16.09 16.33
N VAL A 821 -15.32 16.92 16.95
CA VAL A 821 -15.02 18.33 17.26
C VAL A 821 -13.85 18.42 18.23
N ASP A 822 -13.89 17.66 19.31
CA ASP A 822 -12.86 17.64 20.36
C ASP A 822 -11.52 17.14 19.86
N ARG A 823 -11.44 16.54 18.66
CA ARG A 823 -10.20 16.13 17.96
C ARG A 823 -9.80 17.06 16.82
N GLY A 824 -10.24 18.30 16.86
CA GLY A 824 -9.93 19.28 15.82
C GLY A 824 -10.73 19.03 14.54
N PHE A 825 -12.00 18.65 14.71
CA PHE A 825 -12.97 18.41 13.63
C PHE A 825 -12.66 17.21 12.72
N ARG A 826 -11.76 16.31 13.15
CA ARG A 826 -11.44 15.06 12.45
C ARG A 826 -11.26 13.95 13.47
N ALA A 827 -11.87 12.79 13.23
CA ALA A 827 -11.65 11.61 14.06
C ALA A 827 -11.80 10.31 13.25
N HIS A 828 -11.00 9.31 13.57
CA HIS A 828 -11.09 8.00 12.97
C HIS A 828 -12.45 7.35 13.28
N ARG A 829 -13.03 6.66 12.29
CA ARG A 829 -14.34 6.00 12.41
C ARG A 829 -14.44 5.05 13.60
N ASP A 830 -13.35 4.34 13.92
CA ASP A 830 -13.34 3.36 15.01
C ASP A 830 -13.31 4.05 16.37
N THR A 831 -12.67 5.21 16.47
CA THR A 831 -12.70 6.06 17.67
C THR A 831 -14.12 6.55 17.93
N VAL A 832 -14.79 7.05 16.89
CA VAL A 832 -16.18 7.50 17.00
C VAL A 832 -17.11 6.32 17.34
N ALA A 833 -16.94 5.17 16.71
CA ALA A 833 -17.74 3.97 16.98
C ALA A 833 -17.55 3.43 18.40
N ALA A 834 -16.31 3.45 18.92
CA ALA A 834 -16.02 3.07 20.30
C ALA A 834 -16.72 4.02 21.29
N ALA A 835 -16.66 5.32 21.05
CA ALA A 835 -17.28 6.33 21.91
C ALA A 835 -18.82 6.23 21.96
N VAL A 836 -19.47 6.01 20.81
CA VAL A 836 -20.93 5.78 20.78
C VAL A 836 -21.32 4.34 21.17
N ALA A 837 -20.34 3.48 21.47
CA ALA A 837 -20.50 2.08 21.86
C ALA A 837 -21.29 1.23 20.85
N VAL A 838 -21.00 1.39 19.54
CA VAL A 838 -21.61 0.58 18.47
C VAL A 838 -20.56 -0.28 17.77
N PRO A 839 -20.92 -1.49 17.30
CA PRO A 839 -20.04 -2.30 16.48
C PRO A 839 -19.59 -1.56 15.22
N GLY A 840 -18.33 -1.74 14.82
CA GLY A 840 -17.75 -1.06 13.65
C GLY A 840 -18.49 -1.36 12.34
N ALA A 841 -19.16 -2.51 12.23
CA ALA A 841 -20.02 -2.83 11.07
C ALA A 841 -21.28 -1.94 10.99
N ASN A 842 -21.75 -1.41 12.13
CA ASN A 842 -22.99 -0.63 12.23
C ASN A 842 -22.75 0.88 12.18
N ILE A 843 -21.50 1.36 12.35
CA ILE A 843 -21.18 2.80 12.39
C ILE A 843 -21.57 3.53 11.09
N GLY A 844 -21.55 2.85 9.94
CA GLY A 844 -22.00 3.44 8.67
C GLY A 844 -23.47 3.85 8.67
N GLN A 845 -24.32 3.10 9.38
CA GLN A 845 -25.75 3.44 9.53
C GLN A 845 -25.93 4.65 10.46
N VAL A 846 -25.13 4.72 11.53
CA VAL A 846 -25.08 5.87 12.45
C VAL A 846 -24.62 7.12 11.71
N LEU A 847 -23.51 7.04 10.96
CA LEU A 847 -23.02 8.13 10.10
C LEU A 847 -24.10 8.61 9.13
N ALA A 848 -24.80 7.71 8.45
CA ALA A 848 -25.88 8.07 7.52
C ALA A 848 -27.07 8.74 8.21
N ALA A 849 -27.32 8.44 9.49
CA ALA A 849 -28.35 9.11 10.28
C ALA A 849 -27.88 10.49 10.75
N VAL A 850 -26.64 10.65 11.21
CA VAL A 850 -26.08 11.95 11.61
C VAL A 850 -25.92 12.88 10.41
N LYS A 851 -25.47 12.39 9.24
CA LYS A 851 -25.42 13.18 8.00
C LYS A 851 -26.78 13.75 7.60
N ARG A 852 -27.87 13.00 7.81
CA ARG A 852 -29.24 13.50 7.56
C ARG A 852 -29.63 14.65 8.50
N LEU A 853 -28.98 14.77 9.66
CA LEU A 853 -29.20 15.86 10.60
C LEU A 853 -28.28 17.07 10.32
N LEU A 854 -27.06 16.82 9.83
CA LEU A 854 -26.03 17.86 9.69
C LEU A 854 -25.85 18.42 8.27
N ASN A 855 -26.07 17.63 7.22
CA ASN A 855 -25.82 18.06 5.83
C ASN A 855 -27.09 18.70 5.25
N ILE A 856 -27.25 20.01 5.45
CA ILE A 856 -28.40 20.78 4.98
C ILE A 856 -28.19 21.19 3.51
N ASP A 857 -29.25 21.09 2.71
CA ASP A 857 -29.30 21.50 1.29
C ASP A 857 -28.22 20.87 0.39
N GLY A 858 -27.74 19.68 0.75
CA GLY A 858 -26.75 18.93 -0.02
C GLY A 858 -25.29 19.36 0.20
N TYR A 859 -25.03 20.27 1.15
CA TYR A 859 -23.68 20.63 1.55
C TYR A 859 -23.13 19.67 2.61
N ASP A 860 -21.91 19.19 2.41
CA ASP A 860 -21.27 18.19 3.27
C ASP A 860 -20.61 18.80 4.51
N VAL A 861 -21.43 19.19 5.51
CA VAL A 861 -20.93 19.57 6.84
C VAL A 861 -20.17 18.42 7.49
N LEU A 862 -20.72 17.21 7.45
CA LEU A 862 -20.09 15.97 7.89
C LEU A 862 -19.79 15.10 6.67
N SER A 863 -18.52 14.75 6.48
CA SER A 863 -18.04 13.93 5.36
C SER A 863 -17.06 12.85 5.82
N LEU A 864 -16.80 11.90 4.92
CA LEU A 864 -15.69 10.96 5.05
C LEU A 864 -14.50 11.59 4.32
N ASP A 865 -13.34 11.59 4.96
CA ASP A 865 -12.11 12.10 4.36
C ASP A 865 -11.63 11.19 3.21
N ASN A 866 -10.65 11.67 2.45
CA ASN A 866 -10.10 10.97 1.29
C ASN A 866 -9.41 9.64 1.65
N ASP A 867 -9.06 9.43 2.92
CA ASP A 867 -8.50 8.17 3.44
C ASP A 867 -9.56 7.06 3.60
N GLY A 868 -10.85 7.38 3.51
CA GLY A 868 -11.95 6.43 3.63
C GLY A 868 -12.21 5.93 5.05
N VAL A 869 -11.50 6.44 6.07
CA VAL A 869 -11.60 5.97 7.46
C VAL A 869 -11.73 7.10 8.49
N THR A 870 -11.48 8.35 8.10
CA THR A 870 -11.60 9.51 8.99
C THR A 870 -12.89 10.26 8.71
N TYR A 871 -13.67 10.57 9.76
CA TYR A 871 -14.79 11.49 9.68
C TYR A 871 -14.30 12.93 9.85
N LYS A 872 -14.81 13.82 9.01
CA LYS A 872 -14.45 15.24 9.00
C LYS A 872 -15.70 16.10 9.14
N ILE A 873 -15.64 17.09 10.03
CA ILE A 873 -16.61 18.17 10.12
C ILE A 873 -15.99 19.45 9.55
N ASP A 874 -16.67 20.12 8.63
CA ASP A 874 -16.28 21.46 8.19
C ASP A 874 -16.77 22.48 9.21
N GLU A 875 -15.87 22.99 10.06
CA GLU A 875 -16.22 23.94 11.13
C GLU A 875 -16.89 25.21 10.58
N ALA A 876 -16.37 25.76 9.48
CA ALA A 876 -16.87 27.02 8.93
C ALA A 876 -18.30 26.85 8.42
N LEU A 877 -18.55 25.75 7.70
CA LEU A 877 -19.86 25.41 7.19
C LEU A 877 -20.84 25.03 8.31
N LEU A 878 -20.40 24.27 9.33
CA LEU A 878 -21.21 23.95 10.51
C LEU A 878 -21.67 25.24 11.20
N ARG A 879 -20.75 26.18 11.44
CA ARG A 879 -21.08 27.45 12.11
C ARG A 879 -22.03 28.32 11.29
N ASP A 880 -21.87 28.34 9.97
CA ASP A 880 -22.69 29.13 9.06
C ASP A 880 -24.12 28.57 8.97
N GLN A 881 -24.27 27.27 8.69
CA GLN A 881 -25.58 26.64 8.48
C GLN A 881 -26.42 26.55 9.76
N PHE A 882 -25.80 26.36 10.91
CA PHE A 882 -26.50 26.21 12.20
C PHE A 882 -26.57 27.52 12.99
N GLY A 883 -26.07 28.64 12.44
CA GLY A 883 -26.13 29.96 13.08
C GLY A 883 -25.30 30.05 14.37
N LEU A 884 -24.17 29.34 14.44
CA LEU A 884 -23.33 29.18 15.64
C LEU A 884 -22.19 30.22 15.73
N ARG A 885 -22.28 31.33 14.98
CA ARG A 885 -21.36 32.46 15.12
C ARG A 885 -21.75 33.23 16.39
N GLY A 886 -20.78 33.43 17.28
CA GLY A 886 -21.01 34.04 18.60
C GLY A 886 -21.88 35.29 18.53
N ARG A 887 -22.93 35.31 19.36
CA ARG A 887 -23.61 36.54 19.76
C ARG A 887 -22.84 37.22 20.88
#